data_AF-A0A7X9XDE8-F1
#
_entry.id   AF-A0A7X9XDE8-F1
#
_cell.length_a   1.000
_cell.length_b   1.000
_cell.length_c   1.000
_cell.angle_alpha   90.00
_cell.angle_beta   90.00
_cell.angle_gamma   90.00
#
_symmetry.space_group_name_H-M   'P 1'
#
loop_
_entity.id
_entity.type
_entity.pdbx_description
1 polymer ?
#
loop_
_entity_poly.entity_id
_entity_poly.type
_entity_poly.pdbx_seq_one_letter_code
_entity_poly.pdbx_strand_id
1 'polypeptide(L)'
;MNKLIFTLLLSVLSFTKTVAQVPHILTKEDVLFEDGEIKDYYGGYSNIIIPKYIDGIEVTSIGDLAFYLSNLSSVDFSDLTSLSSIGENAFLYNNLSSVNLSNLTSLTSIGNQAFLYNKLSSVDFSDLTSLSSIGERAFQNNNLSSINLSNLTSLTSIGKEAFYGNNLSSVDIADLSSLTSIGGNAFAANSLLSYTLPTPNFNGKWNIDYSGKEVTHLNYTYYYMNSEPYELTSADVVFVSGEIKDYLGGYTNIVIPSSINGITVTSIGSGAFRGNKLGSVDLSNLTSLTSIGENAFRDNKLSTLDLSKNISLRSIGAQAFQDNEIESLNLEELTSLIVIGKFAFYYNYLRYFLLPNPDGDGAWNKGVSGGVVSDRRIAYYFINDEPYEITSEDIIFEGGKIKDYLGVYTNIVIPNSIDGITVTSIGENAFRENNLSSVDFSNLSSLTSIGDYAFYQNHLSSLDLSNSPFLTSIGREAFRENNLSSVDFSNLSSLTSISDLAFNKNNLSNVDFSNLSSLTSIGRGAFRENNLSSVDFSDLSSLISIDKEAFYLNSLSSFKLPIPIFDGRWSTGSSSGEEVTDLRQLYYYINNEPYEITSADVIFEDGMIKGYLGGYTNIVIPNSIDGITVTSIGPEAFRENNLSSVDFSNLSSLISIGKNAFSSNRLSSVDFSNLSSLTVIGPEAFSSNRLSSVDFSNLPSLTTIGFYAFYKNELNSVNFSNLSSLISIGDGAFESNYISGLDLSDLLSLQLLGRNSFNNNSLSSFILPTAQVISGVEFDGWVDGENNKYPNSSTVTNLDVSYSINIVANNNVIVSTRFQTETGDIIISGDDEKLFEDMRSVSFFVEKGKNITITPEVSGLPDGYYYAPVSLLVEEDIDHIFDNLLTIEYSITYESNAGTHANEESYTIESSEITFTSATKLGYSFEGWYSEPEFTNKVESLASGSTGDVTLYAKYSPIEYSITYESNAGTHTNEESYTIESSEITFTSATKLGYSFEGWYSEPEFTNKVESIASGSIGDVTLYAKYSPIEYSITYESNAGTHANEESYTIESSEITLTSATKLGYTFEGWYSDSEFTNKVASITSGSTGDVTLYAKFTPESYTITYNTDGGEHSNLESYTIESSEITLSEATKLGYTFEGWYSDSEFTTEVTSITTGSTGNVTLFAKYRPVNYSITYEADGGNHSNPSSFTVESSEIILVDGEKTGYNFDGWYSDVYLTNGVESIASGSTGDVTLYSKYSPIEYSITYESNAGLHTNA
;
A
#
# COMPACT_ATOMS: atom_id res chain seq x y z
N MET A 1 22.98 -27.28 5.94
CA MET A 1 22.95 -28.73 5.65
C MET A 1 21.50 -29.07 5.31
N ASN A 2 21.07 -29.52 4.12
CA ASN A 2 21.71 -29.81 2.82
C ASN A 2 20.68 -29.42 1.72
N LYS A 3 20.97 -29.10 0.46
CA LYS A 3 22.20 -29.09 -0.35
C LYS A 3 22.83 -30.42 -0.81
N LEU A 4 22.00 -31.42 -1.12
CA LEU A 4 22.29 -32.49 -2.10
C LEU A 4 20.96 -32.95 -2.73
N ILE A 5 21.00 -33.58 -3.92
CA ILE A 5 19.82 -33.99 -4.75
C ILE A 5 19.16 -32.84 -5.53
N PHE A 6 19.89 -32.26 -6.48
CA PHE A 6 19.31 -31.67 -7.70
C PHE A 6 20.27 -31.78 -8.90
N THR A 7 20.87 -32.97 -9.06
CA THR A 7 21.81 -33.32 -10.13
C THR A 7 21.80 -34.83 -10.39
N LEU A 8 20.68 -35.37 -10.86
CA LEU A 8 20.61 -36.68 -11.55
C LEU A 8 19.22 -36.99 -12.14
N LEU A 9 18.78 -36.22 -13.14
CA LEU A 9 17.91 -36.75 -14.22
C LEU A 9 17.94 -35.88 -15.50
N LEU A 10 19.13 -35.47 -15.94
CA LEU A 10 19.33 -34.73 -17.20
C LEU A 10 20.39 -35.42 -18.07
N SER A 11 20.13 -36.71 -18.34
CA SER A 11 20.86 -37.49 -19.33
C SER A 11 20.07 -38.74 -19.75
N VAL A 12 19.20 -38.58 -20.75
CA VAL A 12 18.94 -39.49 -21.90
C VAL A 12 17.73 -38.94 -22.65
N LEU A 13 17.98 -38.13 -23.68
CA LEU A 13 17.24 -38.02 -24.96
C LEU A 13 17.74 -36.79 -25.75
N SER A 14 19.03 -36.75 -26.01
CA SER A 14 19.60 -35.85 -27.03
C SER A 14 19.26 -36.39 -28.42
N PHE A 15 18.03 -36.16 -28.88
CA PHE A 15 17.72 -36.18 -30.31
C PHE A 15 17.92 -34.78 -30.88
N THR A 16 19.15 -34.47 -31.29
CA THR A 16 19.41 -33.36 -32.21
C THR A 16 18.87 -33.72 -33.59
N LYS A 17 17.55 -33.66 -33.74
CA LYS A 17 16.90 -33.64 -35.06
C LYS A 17 16.85 -32.18 -35.50
N THR A 18 17.97 -31.70 -36.05
CA THR A 18 18.05 -30.39 -36.71
C THR A 18 17.26 -30.42 -38.02
N VAL A 19 15.93 -30.47 -37.89
CA VAL A 19 15.00 -30.01 -38.92
C VAL A 19 14.79 -28.54 -38.63
N ALA A 20 14.79 -27.68 -39.66
CA ALA A 20 14.23 -26.35 -39.49
C ALA A 20 12.78 -26.52 -39.06
N GLN A 21 12.43 -26.13 -37.83
CA GLN A 21 11.03 -26.09 -37.43
C GLN A 21 10.34 -25.13 -38.38
N VAL A 22 9.29 -25.61 -39.06
CA VAL A 22 8.31 -24.71 -39.68
C VAL A 22 7.76 -23.86 -38.53
N PRO A 23 7.72 -22.52 -38.65
CA PRO A 23 7.13 -21.68 -37.61
C PRO A 23 5.70 -22.13 -37.30
N HIS A 24 5.41 -22.30 -36.01
CA HIS A 24 4.12 -22.79 -35.54
C HIS A 24 3.11 -21.65 -35.49
N ILE A 25 1.98 -21.77 -36.18
CA ILE A 25 0.90 -20.78 -36.10
C ILE A 25 0.16 -21.04 -34.79
N LEU A 26 0.09 -20.04 -33.92
CA LEU A 26 -0.58 -20.17 -32.62
C LEU A 26 -2.07 -20.49 -32.81
N THR A 27 -2.56 -21.40 -31.98
CA THR A 27 -3.97 -21.75 -31.85
C THR A 27 -4.42 -21.48 -30.41
N LYS A 28 -5.73 -21.61 -30.13
CA LYS A 28 -6.25 -21.46 -28.76
C LYS A 28 -5.74 -22.51 -27.78
N GLU A 29 -5.14 -23.60 -28.28
CA GLU A 29 -4.50 -24.66 -27.49
C GLU A 29 -3.01 -24.36 -27.22
N ASP A 30 -2.52 -23.18 -27.62
CA ASP A 30 -1.14 -22.71 -27.38
C ASP A 30 -1.06 -21.50 -26.44
N VAL A 31 -2.16 -20.76 -26.25
CA VAL A 31 -2.22 -19.48 -25.52
C VAL A 31 -3.47 -19.33 -24.67
N LEU A 32 -3.37 -18.59 -23.57
CA LEU A 32 -4.54 -18.04 -22.89
C LEU A 32 -4.96 -16.78 -23.67
N PHE A 33 -6.16 -16.80 -24.25
CA PHE A 33 -6.62 -15.76 -25.17
C PHE A 33 -8.05 -15.35 -24.84
N GLU A 34 -8.24 -14.09 -24.47
CA GLU A 34 -9.50 -13.53 -24.00
C GLU A 34 -9.68 -12.12 -24.59
N ASP A 35 -10.86 -11.81 -25.14
CA ASP A 35 -11.24 -10.48 -25.66
C ASP A 35 -10.27 -9.83 -26.66
N GLY A 36 -9.46 -10.63 -27.37
CA GLY A 36 -8.44 -10.16 -28.32
C GLY A 36 -7.02 -10.01 -27.75
N GLU A 37 -6.85 -10.26 -26.46
CA GLU A 37 -5.56 -10.23 -25.77
C GLU A 37 -4.97 -11.63 -25.60
N ILE A 38 -3.68 -11.79 -25.97
CA ILE A 38 -2.90 -12.96 -25.57
C ILE A 38 -2.32 -12.71 -24.17
N LYS A 39 -2.79 -13.45 -23.17
CA LYS A 39 -2.45 -13.27 -21.74
C LYS A 39 -1.33 -14.20 -21.25
N ASP A 40 -1.21 -15.40 -21.81
CA ASP A 40 -0.16 -16.37 -21.48
C ASP A 40 0.13 -17.31 -22.66
N TYR A 41 1.30 -17.96 -22.66
CA TYR A 41 1.77 -18.87 -23.70
C TYR A 41 2.32 -20.18 -23.10
N TYR A 42 1.57 -21.26 -23.33
CA TYR A 42 1.90 -22.62 -22.88
C TYR A 42 2.29 -23.55 -24.05
N GLY A 43 2.27 -23.07 -25.29
CA GLY A 43 2.83 -23.78 -26.44
C GLY A 43 4.33 -24.08 -26.27
N GLY A 44 4.76 -25.29 -26.61
CA GLY A 44 6.16 -25.73 -26.45
C GLY A 44 7.11 -25.29 -27.57
N TYR A 45 6.76 -24.26 -28.36
CA TYR A 45 7.42 -23.97 -29.64
C TYR A 45 8.38 -22.80 -29.56
N SER A 46 9.52 -22.92 -30.25
CA SER A 46 10.57 -21.88 -30.24
C SER A 46 10.50 -20.91 -31.43
N ASN A 47 9.67 -21.17 -32.43
CA ASN A 47 9.51 -20.33 -33.61
C ASN A 47 8.01 -20.24 -33.87
N ILE A 48 7.40 -19.08 -33.63
CA ILE A 48 5.94 -18.90 -33.65
C ILE A 48 5.50 -17.83 -34.65
N ILE A 49 4.29 -18.01 -35.19
CA ILE A 49 3.53 -17.00 -35.94
C ILE A 49 2.28 -16.71 -35.11
N ILE A 50 2.05 -15.45 -34.76
CA ILE A 50 0.81 -15.03 -34.13
C ILE A 50 -0.18 -14.71 -35.26
N PRO A 51 -1.26 -15.49 -35.47
CA PRO A 51 -2.20 -15.22 -36.55
C PRO A 51 -3.08 -14.01 -36.22
N LYS A 52 -3.65 -13.39 -37.26
CA LYS A 52 -4.60 -12.27 -37.08
C LYS A 52 -5.80 -12.63 -36.20
N TYR A 53 -6.27 -13.88 -36.27
CA TYR A 53 -7.43 -14.37 -35.53
C TYR A 53 -7.09 -15.65 -34.77
N ILE A 54 -7.52 -15.74 -33.51
CA ILE A 54 -7.51 -16.96 -32.71
C ILE A 54 -8.96 -17.23 -32.30
N ASP A 55 -9.45 -18.46 -32.55
CA ASP A 55 -10.86 -18.87 -32.36
C ASP A 55 -11.93 -17.92 -32.98
N GLY A 56 -11.54 -17.14 -34.00
CA GLY A 56 -12.41 -16.17 -34.69
C GLY A 56 -12.37 -14.74 -34.16
N ILE A 57 -11.68 -14.49 -33.04
CA ILE A 57 -11.51 -13.14 -32.46
C ILE A 57 -10.15 -12.57 -32.89
N GLU A 58 -10.11 -11.28 -33.23
CA GLU A 58 -8.91 -10.58 -33.73
C GLU A 58 -7.92 -10.30 -32.60
N VAL A 59 -6.62 -10.50 -32.84
CA VAL A 59 -5.56 -10.20 -31.84
C VAL A 59 -5.28 -8.69 -31.83
N THR A 60 -5.59 -8.04 -30.70
CA THR A 60 -5.56 -6.59 -30.49
C THR A 60 -4.54 -6.13 -29.45
N SER A 61 -4.08 -7.00 -28.55
CA SER A 61 -2.96 -6.75 -27.63
C SER A 61 -2.16 -8.02 -27.31
N ILE A 62 -0.91 -7.84 -26.90
CA ILE A 62 -0.13 -8.84 -26.16
C ILE A 62 -0.09 -8.37 -24.71
N GLY A 63 -0.60 -9.17 -23.78
CA GLY A 63 -0.68 -8.85 -22.36
C GLY A 63 0.68 -8.90 -21.65
N ASP A 64 0.67 -8.48 -20.38
CA ASP A 64 1.85 -8.53 -19.52
C ASP A 64 2.31 -9.98 -19.31
N LEU A 65 3.63 -10.21 -19.28
CA LEU A 65 4.27 -11.53 -19.12
C LEU A 65 3.90 -12.62 -20.17
N ALA A 66 3.09 -12.32 -21.19
CA ALA A 66 2.45 -13.31 -22.06
C ALA A 66 3.37 -14.34 -22.77
N PHE A 67 4.65 -14.02 -22.99
CA PHE A 67 5.68 -14.93 -23.50
C PHE A 67 6.96 -14.89 -22.63
N TYR A 68 6.82 -14.65 -21.32
CA TYR A 68 7.94 -14.59 -20.38
C TYR A 68 8.68 -15.94 -20.30
N LEU A 69 10.00 -15.90 -20.50
CA LEU A 69 10.90 -17.07 -20.37
C LEU A 69 10.55 -18.26 -21.30
N SER A 70 9.69 -18.07 -22.30
CA SER A 70 9.16 -19.10 -23.21
C SER A 70 10.17 -19.69 -24.21
N ASN A 71 11.46 -19.34 -24.11
CA ASN A 71 12.55 -19.85 -24.94
C ASN A 71 12.37 -19.61 -26.46
N LEU A 72 11.64 -18.56 -26.84
CA LEU A 72 11.39 -18.17 -28.23
C LEU A 72 12.68 -17.71 -28.93
N SER A 73 12.87 -18.17 -30.16
CA SER A 73 13.97 -17.81 -31.07
C SER A 73 13.51 -16.90 -32.22
N SER A 74 12.23 -17.00 -32.63
CA SER A 74 11.56 -16.05 -33.51
C SER A 74 10.06 -15.93 -33.18
N VAL A 75 9.52 -14.74 -33.39
CA VAL A 75 8.08 -14.43 -33.39
C VAL A 75 7.77 -13.65 -34.68
N ASP A 76 6.69 -14.03 -35.35
CA ASP A 76 6.16 -13.31 -36.51
C ASP A 76 4.88 -12.55 -36.12
N PHE A 77 4.88 -11.24 -36.42
CA PHE A 77 3.81 -10.29 -36.16
C PHE A 77 3.16 -9.77 -37.46
N SER A 78 3.53 -10.30 -38.63
CA SER A 78 3.27 -9.66 -39.93
C SER A 78 1.81 -9.36 -40.24
N ASP A 79 0.88 -10.15 -39.69
CA ASP A 79 -0.56 -10.07 -39.92
C ASP A 79 -1.31 -9.22 -38.87
N LEU A 80 -0.64 -8.74 -37.81
CA LEU A 80 -1.27 -8.08 -36.66
C LEU A 80 -1.43 -6.55 -36.81
N THR A 81 -1.98 -6.08 -37.93
CA THR A 81 -2.13 -4.64 -38.21
C THR A 81 -2.94 -3.87 -37.16
N SER A 82 -3.77 -4.58 -36.40
CA SER A 82 -4.68 -4.04 -35.37
C SER A 82 -4.09 -4.09 -33.95
N LEU A 83 -2.85 -4.59 -33.78
CA LEU A 83 -2.19 -4.67 -32.48
C LEU A 83 -1.95 -3.27 -31.91
N SER A 84 -2.49 -3.01 -30.73
CA SER A 84 -2.53 -1.69 -30.09
C SER A 84 -1.47 -1.50 -29.00
N SER A 85 -1.03 -2.58 -28.36
CA SER A 85 -0.03 -2.59 -27.29
C SER A 85 0.76 -3.90 -27.25
N ILE A 86 1.98 -3.82 -26.68
CA ILE A 86 2.76 -4.96 -26.18
C ILE A 86 3.03 -4.71 -24.70
N GLY A 87 2.60 -5.62 -23.83
CA GLY A 87 2.63 -5.49 -22.37
C GLY A 87 4.02 -5.46 -21.72
N GLU A 88 4.02 -5.18 -20.43
CA GLU A 88 5.20 -5.22 -19.57
C GLU A 88 5.73 -6.67 -19.45
N ASN A 89 7.06 -6.82 -19.54
CA ASN A 89 7.77 -8.11 -19.51
C ASN A 89 7.37 -9.13 -20.61
N ALA A 90 6.54 -8.75 -21.60
CA ALA A 90 5.88 -9.68 -22.52
C ALA A 90 6.80 -10.71 -23.20
N PHE A 91 8.02 -10.34 -23.60
CA PHE A 91 9.02 -11.23 -24.21
C PHE A 91 10.36 -11.30 -23.43
N LEU A 92 10.35 -10.96 -22.14
CA LEU A 92 11.53 -10.97 -21.26
C LEU A 92 12.18 -12.38 -21.18
N TYR A 93 13.52 -12.42 -21.18
CA TYR A 93 14.36 -13.63 -21.10
C TYR A 93 14.13 -14.68 -22.20
N ASN A 94 13.92 -14.23 -23.45
CA ASN A 94 13.87 -15.09 -24.62
C ASN A 94 15.19 -15.12 -25.41
N ASN A 95 15.20 -15.85 -26.53
CA ASN A 95 16.33 -15.99 -27.45
C ASN A 95 16.15 -15.25 -28.78
N LEU A 96 15.22 -14.28 -28.85
CA LEU A 96 14.85 -13.58 -30.09
C LEU A 96 16.07 -12.86 -30.68
N SER A 97 16.34 -13.10 -31.97
CA SER A 97 17.50 -12.54 -32.69
C SER A 97 17.17 -11.32 -33.57
N SER A 98 15.90 -11.20 -33.95
CA SER A 98 15.31 -10.05 -34.64
C SER A 98 13.80 -10.05 -34.39
N VAL A 99 13.19 -8.87 -34.34
CA VAL A 99 11.74 -8.69 -34.31
C VAL A 99 11.38 -7.64 -35.36
N ASN A 100 10.39 -7.95 -36.20
CA ASN A 100 9.83 -7.00 -37.15
C ASN A 100 8.53 -6.42 -36.59
N LEU A 101 8.50 -5.11 -36.36
CA LEU A 101 7.30 -4.38 -35.94
C LEU A 101 6.73 -3.50 -37.07
N SER A 102 7.30 -3.52 -38.28
CA SER A 102 6.97 -2.58 -39.36
C SER A 102 5.47 -2.41 -39.59
N ASN A 103 4.73 -3.53 -39.67
CA ASN A 103 3.32 -3.54 -40.06
C ASN A 103 2.33 -3.13 -38.94
N LEU A 104 2.80 -2.86 -37.72
CA LEU A 104 1.94 -2.66 -36.55
C LEU A 104 1.50 -1.20 -36.44
N THR A 105 0.83 -0.69 -37.48
CA THR A 105 0.44 0.73 -37.60
C THR A 105 -0.48 1.23 -36.49
N SER A 106 -1.15 0.32 -35.78
CA SER A 106 -2.03 0.62 -34.64
C SER A 106 -1.31 0.64 -33.29
N LEU A 107 -0.03 0.24 -33.23
CA LEU A 107 0.72 0.07 -31.98
C LEU A 107 0.99 1.44 -31.33
N THR A 108 0.45 1.63 -30.13
CA THR A 108 0.53 2.90 -29.37
C THR A 108 1.58 2.87 -28.26
N SER A 109 1.93 1.69 -27.75
CA SER A 109 2.88 1.53 -26.64
C SER A 109 3.66 0.22 -26.70
N ILE A 110 4.88 0.25 -26.17
CA ILE A 110 5.69 -0.93 -25.83
C ILE A 110 6.01 -0.83 -24.33
N GLY A 111 5.56 -1.82 -23.56
CA GLY A 111 5.64 -1.85 -22.09
C GLY A 111 7.06 -1.91 -21.53
N ASN A 112 7.17 -1.77 -20.20
CA ASN A 112 8.46 -1.85 -19.52
C ASN A 112 9.06 -3.25 -19.70
N GLN A 113 10.38 -3.32 -19.88
CA GLN A 113 11.14 -4.58 -19.97
C GLN A 113 10.67 -5.55 -21.08
N ALA A 114 9.79 -5.13 -22.01
CA ALA A 114 9.08 -6.00 -22.94
C ALA A 114 9.99 -6.94 -23.75
N PHE A 115 11.19 -6.52 -24.13
CA PHE A 115 12.20 -7.33 -24.85
C PHE A 115 13.56 -7.38 -24.13
N LEU A 116 13.60 -7.13 -22.81
CA LEU A 116 14.83 -7.19 -21.99
C LEU A 116 15.47 -8.60 -22.04
N TYR A 117 16.81 -8.65 -22.06
CA TYR A 117 17.62 -9.87 -22.10
C TYR A 117 17.27 -10.84 -23.25
N ASN A 118 17.11 -10.28 -24.45
CA ASN A 118 17.04 -11.04 -25.71
C ASN A 118 18.39 -10.99 -26.47
N LYS A 119 18.38 -11.39 -27.74
CA LYS A 119 19.57 -11.37 -28.63
C LYS A 119 19.39 -10.45 -29.84
N LEU A 120 18.45 -9.52 -29.78
CA LEU A 120 18.00 -8.71 -30.91
C LEU A 120 19.16 -7.92 -31.52
N SER A 121 19.45 -8.16 -32.80
CA SER A 121 20.47 -7.44 -33.56
C SER A 121 19.92 -6.23 -34.33
N SER A 122 18.62 -6.26 -34.61
CA SER A 122 17.83 -5.20 -35.23
C SER A 122 16.35 -5.30 -34.79
N VAL A 123 15.69 -4.13 -34.71
CA VAL A 123 14.23 -3.99 -34.63
C VAL A 123 13.83 -2.97 -35.68
N ASP A 124 12.80 -3.26 -36.46
CA ASP A 124 12.26 -2.33 -37.45
C ASP A 124 11.09 -1.54 -36.87
N PHE A 125 11.18 -0.21 -36.95
CA PHE A 125 10.19 0.75 -36.44
C PHE A 125 9.53 1.54 -37.61
N SER A 126 9.76 1.15 -38.87
CA SER A 126 9.51 1.95 -40.07
C SER A 126 8.13 2.61 -40.17
N ASP A 127 7.05 1.89 -39.86
CA ASP A 127 5.68 2.36 -40.08
C ASP A 127 4.87 2.50 -38.77
N LEU A 128 5.58 2.53 -37.63
CA LEU A 128 5.02 2.71 -36.27
C LEU A 128 4.65 4.18 -35.96
N THR A 129 3.94 4.85 -36.88
CA THR A 129 3.63 6.29 -36.75
C THR A 129 2.75 6.63 -35.55
N SER A 130 2.03 5.64 -35.00
CA SER A 130 1.12 5.78 -33.85
C SER A 130 1.81 5.55 -32.50
N LEU A 131 3.06 5.06 -32.48
CA LEU A 131 3.76 4.70 -31.26
C LEU A 131 4.05 5.95 -30.42
N SER A 132 3.48 5.99 -29.21
CA SER A 132 3.53 7.14 -28.31
C SER A 132 4.56 7.01 -27.19
N SER A 133 4.95 5.78 -26.83
CA SER A 133 5.88 5.50 -25.74
C SER A 133 6.69 4.20 -25.95
N ILE A 134 7.92 4.20 -25.41
CA ILE A 134 8.77 3.00 -25.25
C ILE A 134 9.14 2.92 -23.75
N GLY A 135 8.78 1.83 -23.07
CA GLY A 135 8.90 1.68 -21.61
C GLY A 135 10.33 1.62 -21.03
N GLU A 136 10.43 1.67 -19.70
CA GLU A 136 11.70 1.49 -18.98
C GLU A 136 12.33 0.13 -19.34
N ARG A 137 13.62 0.12 -19.67
CA ARG A 137 14.41 -1.07 -20.03
C ARG A 137 13.86 -1.92 -21.19
N ALA A 138 12.91 -1.41 -21.99
CA ALA A 138 12.17 -2.20 -22.99
C ALA A 138 13.05 -3.04 -23.94
N PHE A 139 14.23 -2.55 -24.32
CA PHE A 139 15.21 -3.23 -25.18
C PHE A 139 16.60 -3.37 -24.53
N GLN A 140 16.70 -3.30 -23.19
CA GLN A 140 17.97 -3.40 -22.47
C GLN A 140 18.66 -4.77 -22.68
N ASN A 141 20.00 -4.77 -22.67
CA ASN A 141 20.86 -5.95 -22.79
C ASN A 141 20.54 -6.85 -24.00
N ASN A 142 20.49 -6.22 -25.18
CA ASN A 142 20.34 -6.85 -26.49
C ASN A 142 21.61 -6.64 -27.33
N ASN A 143 21.59 -7.00 -28.63
CA ASN A 143 22.73 -6.86 -29.54
C ASN A 143 22.55 -5.74 -30.58
N LEU A 144 21.63 -4.78 -30.37
CA LEU A 144 21.22 -3.81 -31.38
C LEU A 144 22.42 -2.97 -31.82
N SER A 145 22.72 -2.96 -33.12
CA SER A 145 23.86 -2.21 -33.70
C SER A 145 23.46 -0.88 -34.34
N SER A 146 22.19 -0.77 -34.75
CA SER A 146 21.55 0.46 -35.23
C SER A 146 20.06 0.43 -34.89
N ILE A 147 19.48 1.60 -34.65
CA ILE A 147 18.03 1.82 -34.61
C ILE A 147 17.69 2.98 -35.54
N ASN A 148 16.53 2.93 -36.19
CA ASN A 148 15.96 4.06 -36.89
C ASN A 148 14.66 4.46 -36.20
N LEU A 149 14.61 5.65 -35.61
CA LEU A 149 13.41 6.17 -34.95
C LEU A 149 12.74 7.28 -35.78
N SER A 150 13.25 7.65 -36.96
CA SER A 150 12.86 8.87 -37.70
C SER A 150 11.37 9.02 -37.98
N ASN A 151 10.64 7.91 -38.11
CA ASN A 151 9.24 7.88 -38.52
C ASN A 151 8.26 7.85 -37.32
N LEU A 152 8.77 7.83 -36.08
CA LEU A 152 7.97 7.75 -34.85
C LEU A 152 7.39 9.12 -34.46
N THR A 153 6.64 9.75 -35.36
CA THR A 153 6.17 11.15 -35.22
C THR A 153 5.26 11.40 -34.01
N SER A 154 4.64 10.35 -33.46
CA SER A 154 3.80 10.43 -32.25
C SER A 154 4.55 10.13 -30.95
N LEU A 155 5.83 9.77 -31.01
CA LEU A 155 6.60 9.34 -29.84
C LEU A 155 6.82 10.50 -28.88
N THR A 156 6.26 10.38 -27.67
CA THR A 156 6.34 11.37 -26.61
C THR A 156 7.39 11.06 -25.55
N SER A 157 7.70 9.78 -25.34
CA SER A 157 8.63 9.33 -24.29
C SER A 157 9.46 8.10 -24.68
N ILE A 158 10.70 8.08 -24.19
CA ILE A 158 11.60 6.92 -24.19
C ILE A 158 12.01 6.68 -22.73
N GLY A 159 11.73 5.50 -22.20
CA GLY A 159 11.92 5.17 -20.78
C GLY A 159 13.38 5.14 -20.32
N LYS A 160 13.56 5.12 -19.00
CA LYS A 160 14.87 4.93 -18.35
C LYS A 160 15.52 3.64 -18.85
N GLU A 161 16.83 3.68 -19.10
CA GLU A 161 17.61 2.50 -19.56
C GLU A 161 17.04 1.76 -20.80
N ALA A 162 16.10 2.35 -21.57
CA ALA A 162 15.32 1.63 -22.58
C ALA A 162 16.14 0.85 -23.63
N PHE A 163 17.30 1.36 -24.04
CA PHE A 163 18.25 0.73 -24.96
C PHE A 163 19.63 0.49 -24.30
N TYR A 164 19.69 0.44 -22.96
CA TYR A 164 20.93 0.24 -22.22
C TYR A 164 21.62 -1.07 -22.60
N GLY A 165 22.96 -1.07 -22.71
CA GLY A 165 23.72 -2.31 -22.87
C GLY A 165 23.55 -2.97 -24.25
N ASN A 166 23.51 -2.16 -25.30
CA ASN A 166 23.44 -2.58 -26.69
C ASN A 166 24.76 -2.21 -27.45
N ASN A 167 24.80 -2.42 -28.76
CA ASN A 167 25.97 -2.16 -29.62
C ASN A 167 25.79 -0.93 -30.53
N LEU A 168 24.89 0.00 -30.20
CA LEU A 168 24.54 1.12 -31.08
C LEU A 168 25.76 2.02 -31.34
N SER A 169 26.04 2.35 -32.62
CA SER A 169 27.12 3.27 -33.00
C SER A 169 26.69 4.73 -33.15
N SER A 170 25.39 4.96 -33.38
CA SER A 170 24.77 6.27 -33.54
C SER A 170 23.27 6.17 -33.30
N VAL A 171 22.67 7.24 -32.79
CA VAL A 171 21.21 7.40 -32.67
C VAL A 171 20.85 8.76 -33.22
N ASP A 172 19.94 8.79 -34.17
CA ASP A 172 19.34 10.02 -34.68
C ASP A 172 17.88 10.11 -34.24
N ILE A 173 17.56 11.21 -33.55
CA ILE A 173 16.22 11.55 -33.10
C ILE A 173 15.84 12.98 -33.53
N ALA A 174 16.64 13.64 -34.39
CA ALA A 174 16.53 15.08 -34.65
C ALA A 174 15.16 15.56 -35.14
N ASP A 175 14.41 14.70 -35.82
CA ASP A 175 13.10 15.02 -36.39
C ASP A 175 11.91 14.61 -35.49
N LEU A 176 12.16 14.08 -34.29
CA LEU A 176 11.12 13.67 -33.31
C LEU A 176 10.50 14.85 -32.57
N SER A 177 9.71 15.65 -33.29
CA SER A 177 9.10 16.90 -32.78
C SER A 177 8.10 16.74 -31.63
N SER A 178 7.58 15.52 -31.39
CA SER A 178 6.63 15.21 -30.31
C SER A 178 7.31 14.68 -29.03
N LEU A 179 8.61 14.40 -29.07
CA LEU A 179 9.35 13.80 -27.96
C LEU A 179 9.57 14.81 -26.83
N THR A 180 9.03 14.52 -25.65
CA THR A 180 9.06 15.40 -24.47
C THR A 180 9.91 14.87 -23.31
N SER A 181 10.19 13.57 -23.29
CA SER A 181 10.99 12.93 -22.24
C SER A 181 11.89 11.82 -22.77
N ILE A 182 13.13 11.79 -22.26
CA ILE A 182 14.09 10.69 -22.44
C ILE A 182 14.60 10.34 -21.05
N GLY A 183 14.34 9.11 -20.61
CA GLY A 183 14.70 8.63 -19.28
C GLY A 183 16.21 8.52 -19.08
N GLY A 184 16.63 8.60 -17.82
CA GLY A 184 18.04 8.48 -17.44
C GLY A 184 18.69 7.22 -18.02
N ASN A 185 19.92 7.35 -18.52
CA ASN A 185 20.69 6.25 -19.10
C ASN A 185 20.02 5.50 -20.29
N ALA A 186 18.98 6.06 -20.93
CA ALA A 186 18.22 5.38 -22.00
C ALA A 186 19.09 4.74 -23.09
N PHE A 187 20.21 5.37 -23.47
CA PHE A 187 21.16 4.86 -24.47
C PHE A 187 22.56 4.56 -23.90
N ALA A 188 22.71 4.47 -22.57
CA ALA A 188 24.01 4.21 -21.95
C ALA A 188 24.52 2.78 -22.21
N ALA A 189 25.81 2.53 -21.95
CA ALA A 189 26.48 1.25 -22.25
C ALA A 189 26.32 0.80 -23.73
N ASN A 190 26.36 1.77 -24.66
CA ASN A 190 26.42 1.56 -26.11
C ASN A 190 27.77 2.03 -26.69
N SER A 191 28.02 1.74 -27.97
CA SER A 191 29.25 2.13 -28.69
C SER A 191 29.10 3.46 -29.46
N LEU A 192 28.30 4.40 -28.93
CA LEU A 192 27.90 5.61 -29.65
C LEU A 192 29.11 6.53 -29.93
N LEU A 193 29.22 6.98 -31.18
CA LEU A 193 30.22 7.94 -31.64
C LEU A 193 29.66 9.35 -31.87
N SER A 194 28.35 9.45 -32.10
CA SER A 194 27.61 10.70 -32.32
C SER A 194 26.11 10.51 -32.09
N TYR A 195 25.42 11.58 -31.71
CA TYR A 195 23.97 11.66 -31.61
C TYR A 195 23.49 13.06 -32.03
N THR A 196 22.23 13.17 -32.44
CA THR A 196 21.58 14.44 -32.81
C THR A 196 20.26 14.59 -32.06
N LEU A 197 20.17 15.65 -31.26
CA LEU A 197 18.96 16.02 -30.52
C LEU A 197 17.98 16.83 -31.40
N PRO A 198 16.68 16.85 -31.09
CA PRO A 198 15.69 17.53 -31.92
C PRO A 198 15.74 19.05 -31.75
N THR A 199 15.43 19.79 -32.82
CA THR A 199 15.45 21.26 -32.76
C THR A 199 14.25 21.82 -31.97
N PRO A 200 14.44 22.77 -31.04
CA PRO A 200 13.35 23.30 -30.21
C PRO A 200 12.23 23.97 -31.01
N ASN A 201 11.03 23.39 -30.93
CA ASN A 201 9.77 23.95 -31.41
C ASN A 201 9.23 25.03 -30.45
N PHE A 202 9.85 26.22 -30.52
CA PHE A 202 9.34 27.56 -30.14
C PHE A 202 8.78 27.83 -28.72
N ASN A 203 8.73 26.87 -27.80
CA ASN A 203 8.24 27.07 -26.42
C ASN A 203 9.22 26.70 -25.30
N GLY A 204 10.52 26.55 -25.61
CA GLY A 204 11.61 26.74 -24.64
C GLY A 204 11.60 25.85 -23.39
N LYS A 205 11.27 24.55 -23.54
CA LYS A 205 11.52 23.51 -22.54
C LYS A 205 12.04 22.26 -23.25
N TRP A 206 13.20 21.74 -22.88
CA TRP A 206 13.69 20.45 -23.37
C TRP A 206 13.93 19.47 -22.23
N ASN A 207 13.28 18.30 -22.29
CA ASN A 207 13.52 17.12 -21.46
C ASN A 207 13.57 17.38 -19.94
N ILE A 208 12.53 17.05 -19.19
CA ILE A 208 12.69 16.82 -17.75
C ILE A 208 13.01 15.34 -17.50
N ASP A 209 14.06 15.07 -16.73
CA ASP A 209 14.30 13.74 -16.17
C ASP A 209 13.27 13.42 -15.07
N TYR A 210 13.33 12.20 -14.51
CA TYR A 210 12.43 11.79 -13.42
C TYR A 210 12.61 12.61 -12.10
N SER A 211 13.63 13.47 -12.01
CA SER A 211 13.82 14.44 -10.91
C SER A 211 13.27 15.84 -11.22
N GLY A 212 12.73 16.05 -12.44
CA GLY A 212 12.21 17.35 -12.88
C GLY A 212 13.27 18.32 -13.41
N LYS A 213 14.48 17.85 -13.75
CA LYS A 213 15.58 18.71 -14.25
C LYS A 213 15.72 18.70 -15.77
N GLU A 214 16.03 19.88 -16.33
CA GLU A 214 16.17 20.12 -17.77
C GLU A 214 17.45 19.46 -18.36
N VAL A 215 17.27 18.40 -19.15
CA VAL A 215 18.34 17.61 -19.79
C VAL A 215 18.82 18.32 -21.06
N THR A 216 19.68 19.31 -20.85
CA THR A 216 20.31 20.10 -21.93
C THR A 216 21.35 19.33 -22.74
N HIS A 217 21.83 18.19 -22.23
CA HIS A 217 22.81 17.31 -22.89
C HIS A 217 22.50 15.84 -22.60
N LEU A 218 22.61 14.96 -23.59
CA LEU A 218 22.74 13.53 -23.33
C LEU A 218 24.16 13.30 -22.80
N ASN A 219 24.29 12.85 -21.55
CA ASN A 219 25.56 12.74 -20.82
C ASN A 219 26.64 11.96 -21.59
N TYR A 220 27.51 12.70 -22.27
CA TYR A 220 28.82 12.24 -22.72
C TYR A 220 29.86 12.78 -21.75
N THR A 221 30.16 12.01 -20.71
CA THR A 221 31.26 12.32 -19.78
C THR A 221 32.59 12.06 -20.49
N TYR A 222 33.05 13.04 -21.29
CA TYR A 222 34.41 13.09 -21.78
C TYR A 222 35.33 13.46 -20.62
N TYR A 223 35.97 12.44 -20.05
CA TYR A 223 36.89 12.62 -18.93
C TYR A 223 38.19 13.26 -19.41
N TYR A 224 38.42 14.52 -19.03
CA TYR A 224 39.67 15.23 -19.24
C TYR A 224 40.70 14.75 -18.21
N MET A 225 41.60 13.87 -18.65
CA MET A 225 42.77 13.46 -17.88
C MET A 225 43.76 14.62 -17.76
N ASN A 226 43.51 15.52 -16.80
CA ASN A 226 44.33 16.70 -16.52
C ASN A 226 45.54 16.36 -15.64
N SER A 227 46.74 16.80 -16.00
CA SER A 227 47.96 16.57 -15.20
C SER A 227 48.11 17.51 -14.01
N GLU A 228 47.42 18.65 -14.03
CA GLU A 228 47.41 19.66 -12.96
C GLU A 228 46.02 19.70 -12.30
N PRO A 229 45.90 19.85 -10.97
CA PRO A 229 44.60 19.87 -10.28
C PRO A 229 43.70 21.02 -10.76
N TYR A 230 42.42 20.74 -10.98
CA TYR A 230 41.41 21.71 -11.40
C TYR A 230 40.52 22.12 -10.22
N GLU A 231 40.47 23.41 -9.90
CA GLU A 231 39.59 23.95 -8.84
C GLU A 231 38.15 24.07 -9.33
N LEU A 232 37.22 23.43 -8.60
CA LEU A 232 35.80 23.37 -8.99
C LEU A 232 35.12 24.74 -8.94
N THR A 233 34.25 25.00 -9.90
CA THR A 233 33.39 26.18 -9.95
C THR A 233 31.91 25.79 -9.81
N SER A 234 31.02 26.79 -9.69
CA SER A 234 29.57 26.57 -9.66
C SER A 234 28.97 26.07 -10.97
N ALA A 235 29.75 25.96 -12.05
CA ALA A 235 29.34 25.27 -13.28
C ALA A 235 29.63 23.76 -13.24
N ASP A 236 30.54 23.32 -12.37
CA ASP A 236 31.01 21.92 -12.31
C ASP A 236 30.22 21.06 -11.31
N VAL A 237 29.32 21.66 -10.51
CA VAL A 237 28.57 20.97 -9.46
C VAL A 237 27.14 21.47 -9.32
N VAL A 238 26.25 20.58 -8.86
CA VAL A 238 24.97 20.99 -8.26
C VAL A 238 25.23 21.33 -6.80
N PHE A 239 25.15 22.61 -6.43
CA PHE A 239 25.47 23.08 -5.10
C PHE A 239 24.28 23.81 -4.46
N VAL A 240 23.85 23.37 -3.29
CA VAL A 240 22.65 23.88 -2.59
C VAL A 240 22.95 24.03 -1.10
N SER A 241 22.78 25.23 -0.55
CA SER A 241 22.87 25.52 0.90
C SER A 241 24.14 25.03 1.63
N GLY A 242 25.27 24.89 0.92
CA GLY A 242 26.53 24.39 1.47
C GLY A 242 26.85 22.94 1.13
N GLU A 243 25.90 22.20 0.56
CA GLU A 243 26.06 20.81 0.12
C GLU A 243 26.38 20.72 -1.37
N ILE A 244 27.43 19.97 -1.73
CA ILE A 244 27.67 19.53 -3.12
C ILE A 244 26.85 18.26 -3.37
N LYS A 245 25.75 18.37 -4.13
CA LYS A 245 24.80 17.28 -4.39
C LYS A 245 25.18 16.39 -5.59
N ASP A 246 25.88 16.95 -6.57
CA ASP A 246 26.24 16.25 -7.82
C ASP A 246 27.42 16.93 -8.50
N TYR A 247 28.16 16.18 -9.33
CA TYR A 247 29.33 16.63 -10.08
C TYR A 247 29.07 16.53 -11.57
N LEU A 248 29.02 17.69 -12.21
CA LEU A 248 28.74 17.89 -13.62
C LEU A 248 30.03 18.07 -14.45
N GLY A 249 31.18 18.23 -13.79
CA GLY A 249 32.47 18.48 -14.40
C GLY A 249 33.09 17.23 -15.05
N GLY A 250 33.98 17.46 -16.03
CA GLY A 250 34.67 16.39 -16.77
C GLY A 250 36.10 16.08 -16.29
N TYR A 251 36.62 16.76 -15.27
CA TYR A 251 38.02 16.64 -14.84
C TYR A 251 38.21 15.46 -13.88
N THR A 252 39.36 14.78 -13.97
CA THR A 252 39.68 13.62 -13.11
C THR A 252 40.55 13.98 -11.91
N ASN A 253 41.27 15.10 -11.94
CA ASN A 253 42.09 15.55 -10.80
C ASN A 253 41.58 16.92 -10.35
N ILE A 254 40.91 16.97 -9.18
CA ILE A 254 40.10 18.13 -8.76
C ILE A 254 40.48 18.66 -7.37
N VAL A 255 40.23 19.95 -7.15
CA VAL A 255 40.32 20.65 -5.86
C VAL A 255 38.94 21.22 -5.54
N ILE A 256 38.40 20.92 -4.35
CA ILE A 256 37.15 21.53 -3.92
C ILE A 256 37.48 22.80 -3.12
N PRO A 257 37.01 24.00 -3.54
CA PRO A 257 37.26 25.23 -2.82
C PRO A 257 36.45 25.28 -1.51
N SER A 258 36.91 26.07 -0.54
CA SER A 258 36.23 26.23 0.77
C SER A 258 34.84 26.88 0.66
N SER A 259 34.54 27.55 -0.44
CA SER A 259 33.22 28.11 -0.75
C SER A 259 32.95 28.11 -2.24
N ILE A 260 31.70 27.94 -2.64
CA ILE A 260 31.23 28.03 -4.03
C ILE A 260 30.17 29.13 -4.08
N ASN A 261 30.30 30.08 -5.02
CA ASN A 261 29.48 31.30 -5.08
C ASN A 261 29.40 32.10 -3.75
N GLY A 262 30.42 32.00 -2.90
CA GLY A 262 30.48 32.69 -1.60
C GLY A 262 29.73 32.01 -0.46
N ILE A 263 29.15 30.83 -0.68
CA ILE A 263 28.57 29.97 0.37
C ILE A 263 29.60 28.89 0.70
N THR A 264 29.93 28.74 1.99
CA THR A 264 30.89 27.73 2.49
C THR A 264 30.45 26.32 2.14
N VAL A 265 31.37 25.46 1.70
CA VAL A 265 31.10 24.02 1.52
C VAL A 265 31.12 23.34 2.90
N THR A 266 29.96 22.88 3.36
CA THR A 266 29.75 22.23 4.65
C THR A 266 29.52 20.72 4.53
N SER A 267 29.04 20.22 3.39
CA SER A 267 28.83 18.79 3.17
C SER A 267 29.04 18.37 1.71
N ILE A 268 29.30 17.07 1.53
CA ILE A 268 29.30 16.41 0.22
C ILE A 268 28.16 15.40 0.25
N GLY A 269 27.21 15.53 -0.67
CA GLY A 269 25.97 14.77 -0.71
C GLY A 269 26.14 13.31 -1.15
N SER A 270 25.05 12.55 -1.02
CA SER A 270 24.99 11.15 -1.44
C SER A 270 25.23 11.01 -2.95
N GLY A 271 26.16 10.15 -3.34
CA GLY A 271 26.52 9.87 -4.74
C GLY A 271 27.23 11.00 -5.50
N ALA A 272 27.50 12.15 -4.87
CA ALA A 272 27.82 13.41 -5.55
C ALA A 272 29.00 13.39 -6.54
N PHE A 273 29.98 12.49 -6.36
CA PHE A 273 31.13 12.28 -7.25
C PHE A 273 31.25 10.82 -7.72
N ARG A 274 30.19 10.01 -7.59
CA ARG A 274 30.21 8.56 -7.92
C ARG A 274 30.48 8.31 -9.41
N GLY A 275 31.35 7.34 -9.72
CA GLY A 275 31.57 6.85 -11.09
C GLY A 275 32.43 7.76 -11.98
N ASN A 276 33.01 8.84 -11.43
CA ASN A 276 33.62 9.92 -12.20
C ASN A 276 35.10 9.74 -12.55
N LYS A 277 35.67 8.54 -12.33
CA LYS A 277 37.07 8.19 -12.62
C LYS A 277 38.10 9.16 -12.01
N LEU A 278 37.76 9.81 -10.90
CA LEU A 278 38.63 10.77 -10.22
C LEU A 278 39.93 10.09 -9.77
N GLY A 279 41.08 10.57 -10.23
CA GLY A 279 42.41 10.10 -9.83
C GLY A 279 42.91 10.75 -8.54
N SER A 280 42.54 12.00 -8.30
CA SER A 280 42.80 12.72 -7.05
C SER A 280 41.69 13.73 -6.74
N VAL A 281 41.35 13.87 -5.46
CA VAL A 281 40.54 14.96 -4.91
C VAL A 281 41.29 15.62 -3.77
N ASP A 282 41.40 16.96 -3.80
CA ASP A 282 41.90 17.75 -2.67
C ASP A 282 40.73 18.32 -1.87
N LEU A 283 40.63 17.87 -0.61
CA LEU A 283 39.63 18.27 0.38
C LEU A 283 40.23 19.17 1.48
N SER A 284 41.51 19.53 1.39
CA SER A 284 42.27 20.18 2.47
C SER A 284 41.77 21.60 2.81
N ASN A 285 41.11 22.27 1.85
CA ASN A 285 40.47 23.57 2.04
C ASN A 285 39.13 23.48 2.79
N LEU A 286 38.54 22.30 2.94
CA LEU A 286 37.19 22.12 3.49
C LEU A 286 37.21 21.96 5.02
N THR A 287 37.75 22.95 5.74
CA THR A 287 37.87 22.91 7.21
C THR A 287 36.53 22.89 7.93
N SER A 288 35.46 23.33 7.28
CA SER A 288 34.07 23.35 7.79
C SER A 288 33.23 22.17 7.29
N LEU A 289 33.84 21.17 6.65
CA LEU A 289 33.15 19.97 6.19
C LEU A 289 32.68 19.14 7.39
N THR A 290 31.37 18.91 7.53
CA THR A 290 30.75 18.13 8.60
C THR A 290 30.35 16.72 8.17
N SER A 291 30.06 16.49 6.88
CA SER A 291 29.68 15.17 6.37
C SER A 291 30.13 14.87 4.94
N ILE A 292 30.34 13.58 4.67
CA ILE A 292 30.50 13.01 3.33
C ILE A 292 29.45 11.91 3.18
N GLY A 293 28.56 12.02 2.18
CA GLY A 293 27.37 11.19 2.02
C GLY A 293 27.64 9.75 1.55
N GLU A 294 26.56 8.96 1.49
CA GLU A 294 26.60 7.59 0.98
C GLU A 294 27.11 7.55 -0.47
N ASN A 295 27.92 6.56 -0.85
CA ASN A 295 28.48 6.40 -2.20
C ASN A 295 29.21 7.64 -2.78
N ALA A 296 29.47 8.71 -2.00
CA ALA A 296 29.83 10.03 -2.51
C ALA A 296 30.98 10.02 -3.54
N PHE A 297 32.04 9.27 -3.28
CA PHE A 297 33.21 9.08 -4.14
C PHE A 297 33.36 7.63 -4.64
N ARG A 298 32.30 6.82 -4.61
CA ARG A 298 32.35 5.42 -5.03
C ARG A 298 32.69 5.24 -6.52
N ASP A 299 33.36 4.14 -6.88
CA ASP A 299 33.68 3.76 -8.26
C ASP A 299 34.53 4.82 -8.97
N ASN A 300 35.67 5.13 -8.36
CA ASN A 300 36.62 6.13 -8.83
C ASN A 300 38.04 5.52 -8.92
N LYS A 301 39.06 6.38 -9.01
CA LYS A 301 40.47 6.02 -9.22
C LYS A 301 41.37 6.69 -8.17
N LEU A 302 40.81 7.06 -7.01
CA LEU A 302 41.54 7.78 -5.96
C LEU A 302 42.60 6.87 -5.37
N SER A 303 43.87 7.21 -5.57
CA SER A 303 45.03 6.47 -5.02
C SER A 303 45.46 6.98 -3.63
N THR A 304 45.12 8.24 -3.33
CA THR A 304 45.42 8.93 -2.07
C THR A 304 44.20 9.68 -1.57
N LEU A 305 44.00 9.70 -0.25
CA LEU A 305 42.97 10.49 0.42
C LEU A 305 43.57 11.07 1.71
N ASP A 306 43.59 12.40 1.82
CA ASP A 306 43.96 13.13 3.05
C ASP A 306 42.72 13.84 3.59
N LEU A 307 42.35 13.52 4.83
CA LEU A 307 41.25 14.15 5.56
C LEU A 307 41.75 14.97 6.77
N SER A 308 43.06 15.09 6.98
CA SER A 308 43.69 15.69 8.20
C SER A 308 43.40 17.17 8.44
N LYS A 309 42.66 17.83 7.55
CA LYS A 309 42.20 19.22 7.69
C LYS A 309 40.69 19.34 7.90
N ASN A 310 39.95 18.27 7.69
CA ASN A 310 38.49 18.21 7.85
C ASN A 310 38.14 17.89 9.32
N ILE A 311 38.71 18.65 10.26
CA ILE A 311 38.61 18.37 11.71
C ILE A 311 37.17 18.46 12.26
N SER A 312 36.27 19.14 11.54
CA SER A 312 34.83 19.21 11.84
C SER A 312 34.00 18.06 11.27
N LEU A 313 34.63 17.12 10.55
CA LEU A 313 33.94 16.00 9.91
C LEU A 313 33.37 15.05 10.97
N ARG A 314 32.04 14.90 11.00
CA ARG A 314 31.28 14.07 11.92
C ARG A 314 30.91 12.71 11.34
N SER A 315 30.66 12.64 10.04
CA SER A 315 30.25 11.39 9.37
C SER A 315 30.90 11.18 8.00
N ILE A 316 31.17 9.91 7.70
CA ILE A 316 31.47 9.38 6.37
C ILE A 316 30.41 8.32 6.06
N GLY A 317 29.68 8.45 4.96
CA GLY A 317 28.55 7.61 4.61
C GLY A 317 28.92 6.18 4.21
N ALA A 318 27.91 5.31 4.12
CA ALA A 318 28.13 3.94 3.67
C ALA A 318 28.66 3.94 2.22
N GLN A 319 29.56 3.01 1.90
CA GLN A 319 30.20 2.90 0.58
C GLN A 319 30.87 4.18 0.03
N ALA A 320 31.06 5.23 0.84
CA ALA A 320 31.42 6.58 0.38
C ALA A 320 32.69 6.63 -0.49
N PHE A 321 33.70 5.82 -0.20
CA PHE A 321 34.93 5.67 -0.97
C PHE A 321 35.11 4.22 -1.48
N GLN A 322 34.02 3.45 -1.63
CA GLN A 322 34.09 2.07 -2.12
C GLN A 322 34.64 2.04 -3.57
N ASP A 323 35.28 0.93 -3.95
CA ASP A 323 35.70 0.68 -5.34
C ASP A 323 36.66 1.77 -5.85
N ASN A 324 37.74 2.00 -5.08
CA ASN A 324 38.79 2.98 -5.33
C ASN A 324 40.18 2.33 -5.16
N GLU A 325 41.26 3.11 -5.26
CA GLU A 325 42.65 2.60 -5.28
C GLU A 325 43.47 3.11 -4.06
N ILE A 326 42.81 3.55 -2.98
CA ILE A 326 43.44 4.23 -1.84
C ILE A 326 44.43 3.30 -1.12
N GLU A 327 45.71 3.65 -1.10
CA GLU A 327 46.78 2.82 -0.51
C GLU A 327 46.94 3.00 1.01
N SER A 328 46.68 4.19 1.54
CA SER A 328 46.79 4.53 2.96
C SER A 328 45.74 5.53 3.41
N LEU A 329 45.27 5.40 4.65
CA LEU A 329 44.32 6.31 5.29
C LEU A 329 44.68 6.50 6.76
N ASN A 330 44.60 7.73 7.26
CA ASN A 330 44.69 8.05 8.68
C ASN A 330 43.47 8.90 9.09
N LEU A 331 42.77 8.47 10.14
CA LEU A 331 41.62 9.18 10.71
C LEU A 331 41.84 9.55 12.19
N GLU A 332 43.02 9.30 12.75
CA GLU A 332 43.32 9.44 14.19
C GLU A 332 43.06 10.86 14.72
N GLU A 333 43.37 11.90 13.93
CA GLU A 333 43.22 13.31 14.31
C GLU A 333 41.77 13.85 14.18
N LEU A 334 40.81 13.04 13.71
CA LEU A 334 39.42 13.47 13.48
C LEU A 334 38.55 13.28 14.72
N THR A 335 38.78 14.05 15.79
CA THR A 335 38.04 13.89 17.07
C THR A 335 36.55 14.24 17.00
N SER A 336 36.10 14.89 15.93
CA SER A 336 34.66 15.06 15.66
C SER A 336 34.02 13.86 14.95
N LEU A 337 34.81 12.94 14.37
CA LEU A 337 34.30 11.85 13.53
C LEU A 337 33.73 10.71 14.38
N ILE A 338 32.41 10.62 14.38
CA ILE A 338 31.63 9.63 15.15
C ILE A 338 31.05 8.51 14.26
N VAL A 339 31.09 8.64 12.92
CA VAL A 339 30.48 7.64 12.02
C VAL A 339 31.34 7.35 10.78
N ILE A 340 31.53 6.06 10.47
CA ILE A 340 32.15 5.55 9.24
C ILE A 340 31.25 4.42 8.68
N GLY A 341 30.38 4.79 7.75
CA GLY A 341 29.32 3.93 7.23
C GLY A 341 29.78 2.58 6.68
N LYS A 342 28.82 1.65 6.60
CA LYS A 342 29.03 0.27 6.13
C LYS A 342 29.78 0.25 4.80
N PHE A 343 30.89 -0.48 4.76
CA PHE A 343 31.77 -0.60 3.59
C PHE A 343 32.36 0.71 3.03
N ALA A 344 32.41 1.82 3.80
CA ALA A 344 32.88 3.13 3.34
C ALA A 344 34.21 3.08 2.57
N PHE A 345 35.16 2.24 2.98
CA PHE A 345 36.47 2.06 2.33
C PHE A 345 36.68 0.64 1.76
N TYR A 346 35.61 -0.07 1.42
CA TYR A 346 35.68 -1.42 0.87
C TYR A 346 36.24 -1.41 -0.57
N TYR A 347 36.84 -2.52 -1.01
CA TYR A 347 37.58 -2.62 -2.28
C TYR A 347 38.55 -1.46 -2.55
N ASN A 348 39.44 -1.19 -1.59
CA ASN A 348 40.59 -0.28 -1.69
C ASN A 348 41.92 -1.00 -1.38
N TYR A 349 43.05 -0.42 -1.77
CA TYR A 349 44.41 -0.96 -1.59
C TYR A 349 45.06 -0.72 -0.22
N LEU A 350 44.30 -0.21 0.75
CA LEU A 350 44.67 -0.10 2.16
C LEU A 350 45.33 -1.40 2.68
N ARG A 351 46.07 -1.31 3.79
CA ARG A 351 46.46 -2.49 4.58
C ARG A 351 45.75 -2.51 5.93
N TYR A 352 45.84 -1.40 6.63
CA TYR A 352 45.16 -1.09 7.88
C TYR A 352 44.90 0.42 7.92
N PHE A 353 44.08 0.88 8.85
CA PHE A 353 43.96 2.30 9.23
C PHE A 353 43.68 2.39 10.73
N LEU A 354 43.82 3.59 11.30
CA LEU A 354 43.49 3.88 12.70
C LEU A 354 42.09 4.48 12.80
N LEU A 355 41.31 4.05 13.80
CA LEU A 355 40.04 4.69 14.14
C LEU A 355 40.30 6.01 14.90
N PRO A 356 39.45 7.04 14.73
CA PRO A 356 39.53 8.26 15.52
C PRO A 356 39.37 8.00 17.03
N ASN A 357 39.81 8.97 17.82
CA ASN A 357 39.45 9.08 19.23
C ASN A 357 38.49 10.26 19.43
N PRO A 358 37.17 10.04 19.34
CA PRO A 358 36.21 11.13 19.42
C PRO A 358 36.08 11.71 20.84
N ASP A 359 35.56 12.94 20.92
CA ASP A 359 35.34 13.66 22.18
C ASP A 359 34.14 13.09 22.98
N GLY A 360 34.27 11.87 23.53
CA GLY A 360 33.27 11.23 24.40
C GLY A 360 33.62 9.80 24.84
N ASP A 361 32.94 9.30 25.88
CA ASP A 361 33.04 7.91 26.34
C ASP A 361 32.18 6.99 25.45
N GLY A 362 32.82 6.12 24.66
CA GLY A 362 32.11 5.18 23.79
C GLY A 362 33.07 4.28 23.00
N ALA A 363 32.51 3.35 22.23
CA ALA A 363 33.29 2.39 21.46
C ALA A 363 32.80 2.30 20.02
N TRP A 364 33.73 2.11 19.08
CA TRP A 364 33.36 1.69 17.74
C TRP A 364 32.74 0.28 17.80
N ASN A 365 31.58 0.09 17.18
CA ASN A 365 30.83 -1.18 17.08
C ASN A 365 31.69 -2.42 16.77
N LYS A 366 32.85 -2.23 16.12
CA LYS A 366 33.89 -3.23 15.83
C LYS A 366 35.31 -2.70 16.06
N GLY A 367 35.60 -2.22 17.26
CA GLY A 367 36.97 -1.90 17.66
C GLY A 367 37.05 -1.11 18.95
N VAL A 368 38.20 -0.47 19.18
CA VAL A 368 38.36 0.59 20.17
C VAL A 368 38.91 1.82 19.48
N SER A 369 38.58 2.99 20.00
CA SER A 369 39.12 4.28 19.56
C SER A 369 40.66 4.28 19.55
N GLY A 370 41.29 4.85 18.53
CA GLY A 370 42.75 4.74 18.31
C GLY A 370 43.24 3.33 17.92
N GLY A 371 42.35 2.36 17.73
CA GLY A 371 42.68 0.97 17.39
C GLY A 371 43.04 0.77 15.90
N VAL A 372 43.93 -0.20 15.64
CA VAL A 372 44.31 -0.62 14.29
C VAL A 372 43.24 -1.54 13.69
N VAL A 373 42.57 -1.07 12.63
CA VAL A 373 41.59 -1.85 11.85
C VAL A 373 42.29 -2.60 10.73
N SER A 374 42.07 -3.92 10.64
CA SER A 374 42.70 -4.80 9.64
C SER A 374 41.72 -5.44 8.65
N ASP A 375 40.48 -5.72 9.05
CA ASP A 375 39.40 -6.07 8.11
C ASP A 375 38.73 -4.80 7.60
N ARG A 376 38.41 -4.73 6.30
CA ARG A 376 37.80 -3.56 5.64
C ARG A 376 36.44 -3.86 5.04
N ARG A 377 35.85 -4.98 5.46
CA ARG A 377 34.56 -5.54 4.99
C ARG A 377 33.49 -5.47 6.08
N ILE A 378 33.65 -4.51 6.99
CA ILE A 378 32.87 -4.40 8.21
C ILE A 378 32.49 -2.91 8.35
N ALA A 379 31.36 -2.64 8.99
CA ALA A 379 30.86 -1.30 9.25
C ALA A 379 31.43 -0.74 10.56
N TYR A 380 31.65 0.57 10.64
CA TYR A 380 32.30 1.22 11.79
C TYR A 380 31.49 2.42 12.29
N TYR A 381 30.73 2.26 13.37
CA TYR A 381 29.97 3.38 13.98
C TYR A 381 30.36 3.51 15.45
N PHE A 382 30.51 4.74 15.95
CA PHE A 382 30.70 5.00 17.37
C PHE A 382 29.36 4.79 18.09
N ILE A 383 29.31 3.84 19.03
CA ILE A 383 28.13 3.55 19.84
C ILE A 383 28.22 4.34 21.14
N ASN A 384 27.14 5.04 21.44
CA ASN A 384 26.86 5.74 22.69
C ASN A 384 25.50 5.22 23.19
N ASP A 385 25.35 4.92 24.48
CA ASP A 385 24.20 4.14 24.99
C ASP A 385 22.91 4.98 25.16
N GLU A 386 22.99 6.31 25.16
CA GLU A 386 21.85 7.21 25.38
C GLU A 386 20.93 7.36 24.15
N PRO A 387 19.59 7.49 24.31
CA PRO A 387 18.66 7.75 23.20
C PRO A 387 18.90 9.11 22.54
N TYR A 388 18.83 9.15 21.21
CA TYR A 388 19.01 10.37 20.41
C TYR A 388 17.69 10.84 19.78
N GLU A 389 17.26 12.06 20.11
CA GLU A 389 16.10 12.69 19.46
C GLU A 389 16.47 13.18 18.06
N ILE A 390 15.76 12.67 17.04
CA ILE A 390 16.09 12.95 15.63
C ILE A 390 15.66 14.36 15.23
N THR A 391 16.50 15.03 14.44
CA THR A 391 16.30 16.40 13.96
C THR A 391 16.02 16.43 12.46
N SER A 392 15.73 17.60 11.90
CA SER A 392 15.61 17.77 10.44
C SER A 392 16.93 17.57 9.68
N GLU A 393 18.08 17.49 10.35
CA GLU A 393 19.35 17.08 9.73
C GLU A 393 19.46 15.55 9.55
N ASP A 394 18.69 14.76 10.33
CA ASP A 394 18.74 13.29 10.36
C ASP A 394 17.74 12.61 9.43
N ILE A 395 16.84 13.36 8.78
CA ILE A 395 15.75 12.79 7.97
C ILE A 395 15.46 13.61 6.72
N ILE A 396 14.84 12.96 5.73
CA ILE A 396 14.10 13.65 4.68
C ILE A 396 12.67 13.85 5.19
N PHE A 397 12.29 15.08 5.53
CA PHE A 397 10.98 15.42 6.08
C PHE A 397 10.19 16.32 5.12
N GLU A 398 8.93 15.97 4.84
CA GLU A 398 8.07 16.76 3.95
C GLU A 398 6.60 16.59 4.33
N GLY A 399 5.90 17.70 4.59
CA GLY A 399 4.45 17.69 4.85
C GLY A 399 3.99 16.86 6.06
N GLY A 400 4.84 16.73 7.09
CA GLY A 400 4.58 15.87 8.25
C GLY A 400 4.98 14.40 8.06
N LYS A 401 5.50 14.03 6.89
CA LYS A 401 5.95 12.67 6.58
C LYS A 401 7.47 12.54 6.68
N ILE A 402 7.95 11.60 7.50
CA ILE A 402 9.34 11.16 7.49
C ILE A 402 9.53 10.23 6.28
N LYS A 403 10.22 10.69 5.24
CA LYS A 403 10.42 9.92 3.99
C LYS A 403 11.65 9.02 4.03
N ASP A 404 12.71 9.42 4.75
CA ASP A 404 13.97 8.69 4.83
C ASP A 404 14.74 9.08 6.11
N TYR A 405 15.63 8.23 6.59
CA TYR A 405 16.48 8.42 7.77
C TYR A 405 17.94 8.43 7.33
N LEU A 406 18.50 9.63 7.33
CA LEU A 406 19.89 9.95 6.99
C LEU A 406 20.79 9.91 8.23
N GLY A 407 20.19 9.87 9.41
CA GLY A 407 20.86 9.79 10.70
C GLY A 407 21.57 8.45 10.92
N VAL A 408 22.25 8.39 12.06
CA VAL A 408 23.35 7.44 12.30
C VAL A 408 23.24 6.71 13.65
N TYR A 409 22.23 7.07 14.42
CA TYR A 409 22.00 6.58 15.77
C TYR A 409 21.10 5.35 15.73
N THR A 410 21.42 4.32 16.51
CA THR A 410 20.61 3.09 16.56
C THR A 410 19.54 3.12 17.65
N ASN A 411 19.67 4.01 18.63
CA ASN A 411 18.70 4.24 19.69
C ASN A 411 18.11 5.64 19.49
N ILE A 412 16.90 5.74 18.93
CA ILE A 412 16.32 7.02 18.50
C ILE A 412 14.98 7.34 19.16
N VAL A 413 14.71 8.63 19.33
CA VAL A 413 13.42 9.19 19.72
C VAL A 413 12.88 9.99 18.54
N ILE A 414 11.63 9.73 18.14
CA ILE A 414 10.96 10.55 17.12
C ILE A 414 10.14 11.62 17.86
N PRO A 415 10.44 12.92 17.70
CA PRO A 415 9.67 13.98 18.33
C PRO A 415 8.29 14.15 17.68
N ASN A 416 7.32 14.71 18.40
CA ASN A 416 5.96 14.97 17.89
C ASN A 416 5.95 15.94 16.69
N SER A 417 6.95 16.82 16.59
CA SER A 417 7.10 17.78 15.50
C SER A 417 8.57 18.02 15.17
N ILE A 418 8.85 18.28 13.90
CA ILE A 418 10.18 18.59 13.38
C ILE A 418 10.07 19.93 12.63
N ASP A 419 10.92 20.89 12.97
CA ASP A 419 10.85 22.29 12.52
C ASP A 419 9.45 22.95 12.67
N GLY A 420 8.72 22.55 13.72
CA GLY A 420 7.37 23.05 14.01
C GLY A 420 6.23 22.39 13.20
N ILE A 421 6.54 21.43 12.33
CA ILE A 421 5.55 20.65 11.58
C ILE A 421 5.37 19.29 12.27
N THR A 422 4.13 18.95 12.63
CA THR A 422 3.78 17.70 13.31
C THR A 422 4.12 16.46 12.47
N VAL A 423 4.66 15.41 13.09
CA VAL A 423 4.89 14.11 12.45
C VAL A 423 3.57 13.35 12.36
N THR A 424 3.04 13.22 11.15
CA THR A 424 1.74 12.60 10.84
C THR A 424 1.85 11.23 10.19
N SER A 425 3.00 10.90 9.58
CA SER A 425 3.24 9.58 8.97
C SER A 425 4.72 9.22 8.88
N ILE A 426 5.00 7.92 8.91
CA ILE A 426 6.31 7.35 8.59
C ILE A 426 6.23 6.74 7.18
N GLY A 427 7.19 7.09 6.34
CA GLY A 427 7.19 6.77 4.92
C GLY A 427 7.65 5.37 4.57
N GLU A 428 7.51 5.06 3.28
CA GLU A 428 8.01 3.82 2.70
C GLU A 428 9.54 3.78 2.83
N ASN A 429 10.10 2.65 3.26
CA ASN A 429 11.54 2.45 3.50
C ASN A 429 12.19 3.40 4.54
N ALA A 430 11.44 4.26 5.22
CA ALA A 430 11.99 5.45 5.90
C ALA A 430 13.09 5.21 6.95
N PHE A 431 13.14 4.03 7.56
CA PHE A 431 14.18 3.60 8.52
C PHE A 431 14.75 2.21 8.16
N ARG A 432 14.65 1.79 6.90
CA ARG A 432 15.04 0.45 6.40
C ARG A 432 16.54 0.17 6.54
N GLU A 433 16.91 -1.03 7.00
CA GLU A 433 18.30 -1.53 7.13
C GLU A 433 19.26 -0.67 8.01
N ASN A 434 18.73 0.23 8.85
CA ASN A 434 19.51 1.18 9.65
C ASN A 434 20.16 0.60 10.93
N ASN A 435 19.97 -0.69 11.23
CA ASN A 435 20.45 -1.37 12.44
C ASN A 435 19.88 -0.79 13.76
N LEU A 436 18.71 -0.14 13.72
CA LEU A 436 18.07 0.45 14.89
C LEU A 436 17.83 -0.61 15.97
N SER A 437 18.33 -0.38 17.18
CA SER A 437 18.11 -1.18 18.37
C SER A 437 16.82 -0.80 19.10
N SER A 438 16.41 0.46 19.00
CA SER A 438 15.22 1.01 19.65
C SER A 438 14.74 2.27 18.94
N VAL A 439 13.42 2.43 18.91
CA VAL A 439 12.72 3.63 18.43
C VAL A 439 11.65 3.96 19.47
N ASP A 440 11.67 5.18 20.00
CA ASP A 440 10.64 5.69 20.89
C ASP A 440 9.54 6.41 20.10
N PHE A 441 8.32 5.86 20.17
CA PHE A 441 7.10 6.38 19.55
C PHE A 441 6.21 7.14 20.55
N SER A 442 6.60 7.27 21.83
CA SER A 442 5.74 7.80 22.90
C SER A 442 5.24 9.23 22.65
N ASN A 443 5.94 10.02 21.85
CA ASN A 443 5.56 11.38 21.48
C ASN A 443 4.61 11.47 20.27
N LEU A 444 4.35 10.37 19.56
CA LEU A 444 3.70 10.37 18.24
C LEU A 444 2.16 10.28 18.29
N SER A 445 1.55 11.26 18.98
CA SER A 445 0.09 11.32 19.18
C SER A 445 -0.72 11.56 17.90
N SER A 446 -0.11 12.15 16.86
CA SER A 446 -0.75 12.48 15.58
C SER A 446 -0.40 11.53 14.43
N LEU A 447 0.25 10.39 14.72
CA LEU A 447 0.68 9.43 13.70
C LEU A 447 -0.52 8.67 13.11
N THR A 448 -0.67 8.73 11.79
CA THR A 448 -1.81 8.14 11.05
C THR A 448 -1.46 6.89 10.25
N SER A 449 -0.19 6.70 9.88
CA SER A 449 0.27 5.57 9.06
C SER A 449 1.77 5.30 9.22
N ILE A 450 2.14 4.02 9.08
CA ILE A 450 3.52 3.53 8.96
C ILE A 450 3.63 2.81 7.61
N GLY A 451 4.45 3.31 6.70
CA GLY A 451 4.54 2.83 5.31
C GLY A 451 5.25 1.47 5.13
N ASP A 452 5.19 0.94 3.90
CA ASP A 452 5.84 -0.33 3.57
C ASP A 452 7.35 -0.28 3.83
N TYR A 453 7.92 -1.38 4.31
CA TYR A 453 9.34 -1.55 4.66
C TYR A 453 9.90 -0.53 5.68
N ALA A 454 9.07 0.31 6.32
CA ALA A 454 9.50 1.44 7.13
C ALA A 454 10.66 1.12 8.10
N PHE A 455 10.60 0.02 8.83
CA PHE A 455 11.62 -0.46 9.77
C PHE A 455 12.17 -1.86 9.40
N TYR A 456 12.09 -2.26 8.13
CA TYR A 456 12.58 -3.55 7.63
C TYR A 456 14.07 -3.77 7.94
N GLN A 457 14.44 -4.98 8.40
CA GLN A 457 15.81 -5.39 8.73
C GLN A 457 16.54 -4.47 9.74
N ASN A 458 15.90 -4.21 10.88
CA ASN A 458 16.52 -3.56 12.02
C ASN A 458 16.75 -4.56 13.18
N HIS A 459 16.99 -4.06 14.39
CA HIS A 459 17.33 -4.87 15.57
C HIS A 459 16.39 -4.61 16.76
N LEU A 460 15.22 -4.01 16.51
CA LEU A 460 14.25 -3.61 17.53
C LEU A 460 13.81 -4.79 18.40
N SER A 461 13.89 -4.66 19.73
CA SER A 461 13.54 -5.71 20.70
C SER A 461 12.09 -5.65 21.19
N SER A 462 11.47 -4.48 21.11
CA SER A 462 10.12 -4.17 21.57
C SER A 462 9.57 -2.99 20.76
N LEU A 463 8.25 -2.95 20.60
CA LEU A 463 7.55 -1.85 19.93
C LEU A 463 6.37 -1.42 20.82
N ASP A 464 6.25 -0.13 21.10
CA ASP A 464 5.12 0.45 21.83
C ASP A 464 4.45 1.48 20.90
N LEU A 465 3.20 1.23 20.51
CA LEU A 465 2.40 2.14 19.69
C LEU A 465 1.24 2.74 20.49
N SER A 466 1.19 2.55 21.81
CA SER A 466 0.04 2.88 22.67
C SER A 466 -0.31 4.37 22.74
N ASN A 467 0.59 5.23 22.26
CA ASN A 467 0.44 6.68 22.19
C ASN A 467 0.05 7.19 20.79
N SER A 468 -0.26 6.32 19.82
CA SER A 468 -0.64 6.70 18.44
C SER A 468 -2.09 6.33 18.09
N PRO A 469 -3.11 6.91 18.76
CA PRO A 469 -4.52 6.46 18.65
C PRO A 469 -5.16 6.69 17.28
N PHE A 470 -4.59 7.54 16.43
CA PHE A 470 -5.05 7.80 15.06
C PHE A 470 -4.36 6.93 14.00
N LEU A 471 -3.51 5.98 14.39
CA LEU A 471 -2.82 5.08 13.46
C LEU A 471 -3.82 4.16 12.77
N THR A 472 -3.97 4.33 11.46
CA THR A 472 -4.95 3.59 10.63
C THR A 472 -4.37 2.36 9.95
N SER A 473 -3.06 2.36 9.65
CA SER A 473 -2.42 1.32 8.83
C SER A 473 -0.95 1.09 9.18
N ILE A 474 -0.54 -0.18 9.12
CA ILE A 474 0.85 -0.63 9.18
C ILE A 474 1.18 -1.37 7.87
N GLY A 475 2.09 -0.82 7.08
CA GLY A 475 2.39 -1.23 5.71
C GLY A 475 3.14 -2.56 5.56
N ARG A 476 3.28 -3.00 4.30
CA ARG A 476 3.89 -4.28 3.91
C ARG A 476 5.32 -4.37 4.42
N GLU A 477 5.68 -5.46 5.08
CA GLU A 477 7.01 -5.72 5.63
C GLU A 477 7.55 -4.66 6.62
N ALA A 478 6.69 -3.77 7.14
CA ALA A 478 7.11 -2.58 7.90
C ALA A 478 8.05 -2.86 9.08
N PHE A 479 7.90 -3.96 9.81
CA PHE A 479 8.74 -4.38 10.94
C PHE A 479 9.39 -5.76 10.72
N ARG A 480 9.46 -6.24 9.47
CA ARG A 480 9.98 -7.58 9.15
C ARG A 480 11.49 -7.71 9.41
N GLU A 481 11.91 -8.89 9.84
CA GLU A 481 13.31 -9.22 10.17
C GLU A 481 13.91 -8.29 11.25
N ASN A 482 13.16 -8.12 12.34
CA ASN A 482 13.59 -7.47 13.58
C ASN A 482 13.77 -8.51 14.72
N ASN A 483 13.99 -8.05 15.95
CA ASN A 483 14.11 -8.91 17.14
C ASN A 483 12.88 -8.84 18.07
N LEU A 484 11.73 -8.30 17.62
CA LEU A 484 10.62 -7.89 18.47
C LEU A 484 10.09 -9.06 19.30
N SER A 485 10.16 -8.93 20.63
CA SER A 485 9.64 -9.92 21.59
C SER A 485 8.25 -9.56 22.13
N SER A 486 7.89 -8.28 22.07
CA SER A 486 6.59 -7.72 22.42
C SER A 486 6.22 -6.57 21.47
N VAL A 487 4.91 -6.40 21.25
CA VAL A 487 4.32 -5.21 20.66
C VAL A 487 3.14 -4.78 21.53
N ASP A 488 3.02 -3.48 21.82
CA ASP A 488 1.86 -2.89 22.49
C ASP A 488 0.93 -2.24 21.47
N PHE A 489 -0.31 -2.73 21.42
CA PHE A 489 -1.41 -2.27 20.58
C PHE A 489 -2.56 -1.66 21.40
N SER A 490 -2.35 -1.37 22.69
CA SER A 490 -3.35 -0.65 23.49
C SER A 490 -3.67 0.71 22.86
N ASN A 491 -4.90 1.19 23.01
CA ASN A 491 -5.41 2.43 22.43
C ASN A 491 -5.40 2.56 20.88
N LEU A 492 -5.03 1.52 20.11
CA LEU A 492 -5.05 1.55 18.64
C LEU A 492 -6.44 1.25 18.03
N SER A 493 -7.49 1.90 18.55
CA SER A 493 -8.87 1.65 18.10
C SER A 493 -9.15 2.10 16.67
N SER A 494 -8.32 2.99 16.09
CA SER A 494 -8.43 3.45 14.70
C SER A 494 -7.73 2.56 13.66
N LEU A 495 -6.97 1.56 14.09
CA LEU A 495 -6.18 0.71 13.19
C LEU A 495 -7.10 -0.19 12.37
N THR A 496 -7.14 0.02 11.05
CA THR A 496 -8.00 -0.76 10.13
C THR A 496 -7.27 -1.90 9.46
N SER A 497 -5.94 -1.84 9.32
CA SER A 497 -5.18 -2.85 8.58
C SER A 497 -3.75 -3.07 9.10
N ILE A 498 -3.32 -4.34 9.10
CA ILE A 498 -1.93 -4.75 9.27
C ILE A 498 -1.53 -5.51 8.00
N SER A 499 -0.71 -4.93 7.14
CA SER A 499 -0.45 -5.44 5.79
C SER A 499 0.49 -6.67 5.74
N ASP A 500 0.64 -7.22 4.54
CA ASP A 500 1.52 -8.34 4.19
C ASP A 500 2.87 -8.31 4.91
N LEU A 501 3.22 -9.42 5.55
CA LEU A 501 4.51 -9.65 6.19
C LEU A 501 4.93 -8.58 7.25
N ALA A 502 4.04 -7.69 7.70
CA ALA A 502 4.37 -6.52 8.52
C ALA A 502 5.27 -6.83 9.72
N PHE A 503 5.02 -7.91 10.46
CA PHE A 503 5.78 -8.38 11.62
C PHE A 503 6.51 -9.72 11.37
N ASN A 504 6.72 -10.11 10.11
CA ASN A 504 7.35 -11.39 9.75
C ASN A 504 8.78 -11.52 10.30
N LYS A 505 9.17 -12.74 10.74
CA LYS A 505 10.52 -13.03 11.28
C LYS A 505 10.89 -12.12 12.44
N ASN A 506 10.15 -12.28 13.54
CA ASN A 506 10.39 -11.63 14.81
C ASN A 506 10.36 -12.68 15.94
N ASN A 507 10.41 -12.26 17.20
CA ASN A 507 10.42 -13.14 18.37
C ASN A 507 9.12 -13.09 19.19
N LEU A 508 8.03 -12.53 18.66
CA LEU A 508 6.79 -12.24 19.39
C LEU A 508 6.21 -13.51 20.01
N SER A 509 5.99 -13.53 21.32
CA SER A 509 5.45 -14.70 22.05
C SER A 509 3.97 -14.59 22.42
N ASN A 510 3.47 -13.35 22.49
CA ASN A 510 2.07 -12.99 22.66
C ASN A 510 1.81 -11.63 21.99
N VAL A 511 0.59 -11.42 21.50
CA VAL A 511 0.08 -10.13 21.02
C VAL A 511 -1.36 -10.01 21.51
N ASP A 512 -1.70 -8.88 22.13
CA ASP A 512 -3.08 -8.57 22.51
C ASP A 512 -3.73 -7.75 21.39
N PHE A 513 -4.77 -8.32 20.78
CA PHE A 513 -5.52 -7.68 19.70
C PHE A 513 -6.82 -7.01 20.19
N SER A 514 -7.18 -7.14 21.48
CA SER A 514 -8.51 -6.78 22.01
C SER A 514 -8.91 -5.30 21.85
N ASN A 515 -7.94 -4.40 21.71
CA ASN A 515 -8.17 -2.96 21.54
C ASN A 515 -8.29 -2.51 20.07
N LEU A 516 -8.18 -3.43 19.12
CA LEU A 516 -8.17 -3.13 17.68
C LEU A 516 -9.57 -3.17 17.06
N SER A 517 -10.52 -2.45 17.65
CA SER A 517 -11.96 -2.54 17.32
C SER A 517 -12.32 -2.20 15.88
N SER A 518 -11.48 -1.45 15.15
CA SER A 518 -11.70 -1.10 13.73
C SER A 518 -10.91 -1.96 12.75
N LEU A 519 -10.16 -2.97 13.22
CA LEU A 519 -9.29 -3.79 12.37
C LEU A 519 -10.13 -4.66 11.44
N THR A 520 -9.98 -4.45 10.13
CA THR A 520 -10.70 -5.18 9.08
C THR A 520 -9.83 -6.23 8.40
N SER A 521 -8.51 -6.07 8.40
CA SER A 521 -7.59 -6.97 7.67
C SER A 521 -6.25 -7.25 8.35
N ILE A 522 -5.79 -8.50 8.22
CA ILE A 522 -4.43 -8.95 8.55
C ILE A 522 -3.84 -9.63 7.31
N GLY A 523 -2.83 -9.00 6.71
CA GLY A 523 -2.25 -9.36 5.42
C GLY A 523 -1.35 -10.60 5.42
N ARG A 524 -0.95 -11.01 4.21
CA ARG A 524 -0.31 -12.29 3.94
C ARG A 524 0.98 -12.44 4.73
N GLY A 525 1.06 -13.46 5.59
CA GLY A 525 2.25 -13.68 6.41
C GLY A 525 2.56 -12.60 7.46
N ALA A 526 1.62 -11.69 7.79
CA ALA A 526 1.84 -10.55 8.68
C ALA A 526 2.61 -10.89 9.97
N PHE A 527 2.29 -11.99 10.66
CA PHE A 527 2.95 -12.48 11.87
C PHE A 527 3.72 -13.79 11.67
N ARG A 528 4.04 -14.16 10.42
CA ARG A 528 4.74 -15.41 10.08
C ARG A 528 6.14 -15.47 10.71
N GLU A 529 6.63 -16.65 11.09
CA GLU A 529 7.96 -16.86 11.70
C GLU A 529 8.13 -16.03 12.98
N ASN A 530 7.28 -16.32 13.97
CA ASN A 530 7.30 -15.75 15.32
C ASN A 530 7.16 -16.88 16.37
N ASN A 531 7.05 -16.53 17.66
CA ASN A 531 6.94 -17.48 18.77
C ASN A 531 5.53 -17.53 19.40
N LEU A 532 4.48 -17.07 18.70
CA LEU A 532 3.14 -16.92 19.28
C LEU A 532 2.57 -18.26 19.74
N SER A 533 2.03 -18.28 20.95
CA SER A 533 1.48 -19.48 21.60
C SER A 533 -0.06 -19.56 21.57
N SER A 534 -0.72 -18.42 21.43
CA SER A 534 -2.16 -18.29 21.20
C SER A 534 -2.48 -17.00 20.46
N VAL A 535 -3.61 -16.97 19.75
CA VAL A 535 -4.23 -15.77 19.16
C VAL A 535 -5.72 -15.77 19.51
N ASP A 536 -6.26 -14.59 19.82
CA ASP A 536 -7.67 -14.41 20.20
C ASP A 536 -8.24 -13.17 19.51
N PHE A 537 -9.22 -13.39 18.62
CA PHE A 537 -9.98 -12.35 17.93
C PHE A 537 -11.45 -12.33 18.33
N SER A 538 -11.83 -12.99 19.44
CA SER A 538 -13.24 -13.20 19.83
C SER A 538 -14.06 -11.91 19.87
N ASP A 539 -13.41 -10.80 20.26
CA ASP A 539 -14.02 -9.49 20.45
C ASP A 539 -13.89 -8.55 19.22
N LEU A 540 -13.27 -9.00 18.11
CA LEU A 540 -13.04 -8.18 16.91
C LEU A 540 -14.13 -8.34 15.84
N SER A 541 -15.31 -7.79 16.11
CA SER A 541 -16.46 -7.85 15.19
C SER A 541 -16.25 -7.20 13.82
N SER A 542 -15.27 -6.31 13.68
CA SER A 542 -14.92 -5.63 12.42
C SER A 542 -13.93 -6.38 11.54
N LEU A 543 -13.34 -7.50 12.02
CA LEU A 543 -12.32 -8.24 11.29
C LEU A 543 -12.94 -9.10 10.17
N ILE A 544 -12.61 -8.75 8.93
CA ILE A 544 -13.17 -9.33 7.70
C ILE A 544 -12.17 -10.27 7.01
N SER A 545 -10.85 -10.08 7.19
CA SER A 545 -9.83 -10.85 6.47
C SER A 545 -8.60 -11.19 7.32
N ILE A 546 -8.12 -12.43 7.18
CA ILE A 546 -6.81 -12.90 7.63
C ILE A 546 -6.20 -13.70 6.47
N ASP A 547 -5.21 -13.11 5.81
CA ASP A 547 -4.65 -13.61 4.57
C ASP A 547 -3.72 -14.81 4.75
N LYS A 548 -3.41 -15.45 3.63
CA LYS A 548 -2.59 -16.68 3.57
C LYS A 548 -1.29 -16.55 4.37
N GLU A 549 -0.95 -17.62 5.10
CA GLU A 549 0.25 -17.70 5.94
C GLU A 549 0.35 -16.67 7.08
N ALA A 550 -0.65 -15.81 7.37
CA ALA A 550 -0.57 -14.72 8.35
C ALA A 550 0.11 -15.09 9.68
N PHE A 551 -0.16 -16.28 10.22
CA PHE A 551 0.44 -16.80 11.47
C PHE A 551 1.32 -18.05 11.27
N TYR A 552 1.80 -18.31 10.04
CA TYR A 552 2.60 -19.49 9.71
C TYR A 552 3.93 -19.54 10.48
N LEU A 553 4.44 -20.74 10.78
CA LEU A 553 5.68 -20.95 11.57
C LEU A 553 5.66 -20.22 12.94
N ASN A 554 4.52 -20.27 13.64
CA ASN A 554 4.39 -19.95 15.07
C ASN A 554 4.21 -21.23 15.91
N SER A 555 4.19 -21.09 17.24
CA SER A 555 4.00 -22.18 18.21
C SER A 555 2.57 -22.27 18.76
N LEU A 556 1.57 -22.02 17.89
CA LEU A 556 0.17 -21.84 18.31
C LEU A 556 -0.45 -23.12 18.87
N SER A 557 -1.14 -22.96 20.00
CA SER A 557 -1.91 -24.00 20.70
C SER A 557 -3.41 -23.66 20.82
N SER A 558 -3.78 -22.42 20.56
CA SER A 558 -5.15 -21.89 20.58
C SER A 558 -5.28 -20.76 19.56
N PHE A 559 -6.37 -20.75 18.80
CA PHE A 559 -6.70 -19.71 17.83
C PHE A 559 -8.21 -19.49 17.88
N LYS A 560 -8.66 -18.29 18.19
CA LYS A 560 -10.09 -17.94 18.23
C LYS A 560 -10.41 -16.85 17.22
N LEU A 561 -11.53 -17.02 16.52
CA LEU A 561 -12.08 -16.06 15.55
C LEU A 561 -13.24 -15.27 16.19
N PRO A 562 -13.61 -14.10 15.63
CA PRO A 562 -14.81 -13.38 16.03
C PRO A 562 -16.07 -14.22 15.82
N ILE A 563 -17.11 -13.97 16.62
CA ILE A 563 -18.44 -14.54 16.38
C ILE A 563 -19.06 -13.80 15.17
N PRO A 564 -19.46 -14.47 14.07
CA PRO A 564 -19.97 -13.78 12.90
C PRO A 564 -21.31 -13.10 13.18
N ILE A 565 -21.43 -11.83 12.79
CA ILE A 565 -22.69 -11.07 12.89
C ILE A 565 -23.33 -10.85 11.49
N PHE A 566 -22.61 -11.10 10.39
CA PHE A 566 -23.10 -10.91 9.02
C PHE A 566 -22.50 -11.92 8.00
N ASP A 567 -23.34 -12.47 7.13
CA ASP A 567 -23.15 -13.07 5.77
C ASP A 567 -21.82 -13.70 5.33
N GLY A 568 -21.01 -14.26 6.23
CA GLY A 568 -20.06 -15.35 5.93
C GLY A 568 -18.86 -15.03 5.02
N ARG A 569 -18.65 -13.78 4.61
CA ARG A 569 -17.53 -13.39 3.73
C ARG A 569 -16.27 -13.07 4.52
N TRP A 570 -15.39 -14.06 4.66
CA TRP A 570 -13.97 -13.78 4.88
C TRP A 570 -13.28 -13.68 3.51
N SER A 571 -12.95 -12.46 3.08
CA SER A 571 -12.09 -12.27 1.91
C SER A 571 -10.62 -12.51 2.30
N THR A 572 -9.78 -12.84 1.33
CA THR A 572 -8.33 -12.66 1.49
C THR A 572 -7.77 -11.89 0.30
N GLY A 573 -6.92 -10.90 0.55
CA GLY A 573 -6.57 -9.87 -0.43
C GLY A 573 -5.67 -10.35 -1.58
N SER A 574 -6.22 -10.51 -2.77
CA SER A 574 -5.48 -10.38 -4.04
C SER A 574 -6.38 -9.86 -5.16
N SER A 575 -5.90 -8.87 -5.92
CA SER A 575 -6.62 -8.20 -7.01
C SER A 575 -6.64 -9.02 -8.32
N SER A 576 -7.02 -10.29 -8.20
CA SER A 576 -7.26 -11.25 -9.28
C SER A 576 -8.16 -12.34 -8.71
N GLY A 577 -9.27 -12.65 -9.38
CA GLY A 577 -10.33 -13.53 -8.88
C GLY A 577 -9.99 -15.03 -8.85
N GLU A 578 -8.84 -15.41 -8.27
CA GLU A 578 -8.46 -16.80 -8.03
C GLU A 578 -8.81 -17.24 -6.60
N GLU A 579 -9.31 -18.47 -6.47
CA GLU A 579 -9.72 -19.06 -5.20
C GLU A 579 -8.54 -19.46 -4.31
N VAL A 580 -8.75 -19.47 -2.99
CA VAL A 580 -7.73 -19.83 -1.99
C VAL A 580 -7.46 -21.33 -2.00
N THR A 581 -6.51 -21.77 -2.82
CA THR A 581 -6.12 -23.19 -2.95
C THR A 581 -5.31 -23.77 -1.78
N ASP A 582 -4.88 -22.95 -0.80
CA ASP A 582 -4.00 -23.41 0.29
C ASP A 582 -4.07 -22.61 1.61
N LEU A 583 -5.06 -22.95 2.44
CA LEU A 583 -5.06 -22.78 3.91
C LEU A 583 -4.39 -23.97 4.64
N ARG A 584 -3.74 -24.90 3.93
CA ARG A 584 -3.65 -26.32 4.31
C ARG A 584 -2.46 -26.68 5.20
N GLN A 585 -1.70 -25.70 5.70
CA GLN A 585 -0.63 -25.93 6.68
C GLN A 585 -1.00 -25.61 8.15
N LEU A 586 -2.19 -25.06 8.43
CA LEU A 586 -2.61 -24.81 9.82
C LEU A 586 -3.45 -25.96 10.44
N TYR A 587 -4.12 -26.78 9.62
CA TYR A 587 -5.08 -27.80 10.10
C TYR A 587 -4.53 -29.24 10.16
N TYR A 588 -3.28 -29.49 9.76
CA TYR A 588 -2.76 -30.85 9.49
C TYR A 588 -2.56 -31.76 10.72
N TYR A 589 -2.93 -31.32 11.93
CA TYR A 589 -2.62 -32.04 13.18
C TYR A 589 -3.79 -32.27 14.16
N ILE A 590 -5.02 -31.86 13.83
CA ILE A 590 -6.15 -31.95 14.76
C ILE A 590 -7.38 -32.57 14.07
N ASN A 591 -7.81 -33.73 14.60
CA ASN A 591 -9.01 -34.52 14.30
C ASN A 591 -8.94 -35.56 13.17
N ASN A 592 -9.01 -36.84 13.57
CA ASN A 592 -9.26 -38.03 12.73
C ASN A 592 -10.75 -38.44 12.74
N GLU A 593 -11.63 -37.66 13.35
CA GLU A 593 -13.07 -37.96 13.45
C GLU A 593 -13.84 -37.28 12.30
N PRO A 594 -14.88 -37.92 11.72
CA PRO A 594 -15.71 -37.30 10.68
C PRO A 594 -16.46 -36.06 11.19
N TYR A 595 -16.52 -35.02 10.36
CA TYR A 595 -17.20 -33.77 10.68
C TYR A 595 -18.52 -33.62 9.90
N GLU A 596 -19.64 -33.41 10.59
CA GLU A 596 -20.94 -33.15 9.96
C GLU A 596 -21.04 -31.69 9.52
N ILE A 597 -21.22 -31.49 8.21
CA ILE A 597 -21.18 -30.14 7.61
C ILE A 597 -22.46 -29.35 7.93
N THR A 598 -22.29 -28.05 8.18
CA THR A 598 -23.35 -27.11 8.54
C THR A 598 -23.58 -26.08 7.44
N SER A 599 -24.56 -25.19 7.59
CA SER A 599 -24.77 -24.06 6.69
C SER A 599 -23.60 -23.06 6.64
N ALA A 600 -22.69 -23.09 7.61
CA ALA A 600 -21.44 -22.32 7.56
C ALA A 600 -20.38 -22.96 6.64
N ASP A 601 -20.49 -24.26 6.35
CA ASP A 601 -19.51 -25.03 5.59
C ASP A 601 -19.87 -25.18 4.11
N VAL A 602 -21.06 -24.74 3.67
CA VAL A 602 -21.52 -24.88 2.29
C VAL A 602 -22.34 -23.68 1.80
N ILE A 603 -22.24 -23.40 0.51
CA ILE A 603 -23.23 -22.59 -0.21
C ILE A 603 -24.44 -23.49 -0.46
N PHE A 604 -25.57 -23.20 0.16
CA PHE A 604 -26.77 -24.06 0.12
C PHE A 604 -28.03 -23.25 -0.17
N GLU A 605 -28.77 -23.64 -1.22
CA GLU A 605 -29.92 -22.90 -1.72
C GLU A 605 -30.92 -23.88 -2.35
N ASP A 606 -32.21 -23.77 -2.02
CA ASP A 606 -33.31 -24.61 -2.54
C ASP A 606 -33.07 -26.14 -2.47
N GLY A 607 -32.30 -26.61 -1.48
CA GLY A 607 -31.95 -28.03 -1.31
C GLY A 607 -30.73 -28.48 -2.12
N MET A 608 -30.08 -27.59 -2.86
CA MET A 608 -28.84 -27.84 -3.60
C MET A 608 -27.61 -27.33 -2.84
N ILE A 609 -26.63 -28.20 -2.62
CA ILE A 609 -25.28 -27.79 -2.17
C ILE A 609 -24.52 -27.28 -3.39
N LYS A 610 -24.31 -25.97 -3.51
CA LYS A 610 -23.64 -25.32 -4.65
C LYS A 610 -22.11 -25.23 -4.50
N GLY A 611 -21.58 -25.28 -3.28
CA GLY A 611 -20.15 -25.13 -2.98
C GLY A 611 -19.82 -25.54 -1.55
N TYR A 612 -18.56 -25.92 -1.29
CA TYR A 612 -18.02 -26.30 0.01
C TYR A 612 -16.96 -25.30 0.46
N LEU A 613 -17.18 -24.73 1.64
CA LEU A 613 -16.39 -23.67 2.27
C LEU A 613 -15.61 -24.20 3.49
N GLY A 614 -15.93 -25.42 3.96
CA GLY A 614 -15.30 -26.02 5.13
C GLY A 614 -13.87 -26.52 4.89
N GLY A 615 -13.08 -26.61 5.97
CA GLY A 615 -11.68 -27.04 5.92
C GLY A 615 -11.44 -28.55 6.17
N TYR A 616 -12.51 -29.35 6.31
CA TYR A 616 -12.41 -30.74 6.77
C TYR A 616 -12.26 -31.73 5.61
N THR A 617 -11.34 -32.69 5.76
CA THR A 617 -11.10 -33.72 4.74
C THR A 617 -11.90 -35.01 4.94
N ASN A 618 -12.57 -35.18 6.08
CA ASN A 618 -13.45 -36.32 6.36
C ASN A 618 -14.81 -35.76 6.78
N ILE A 619 -15.78 -35.77 5.87
CA ILE A 619 -17.05 -35.06 6.04
C ILE A 619 -18.27 -35.99 6.07
N VAL A 620 -19.31 -35.60 6.79
CA VAL A 620 -20.65 -36.20 6.79
C VAL A 620 -21.63 -35.16 6.24
N ILE A 621 -22.41 -35.52 5.23
CA ILE A 621 -23.45 -34.64 4.69
C ILE A 621 -24.78 -34.96 5.40
N PRO A 622 -25.40 -34.01 6.13
CA PRO A 622 -26.67 -34.25 6.81
C PRO A 622 -27.82 -34.33 5.80
N ASN A 623 -28.92 -35.01 6.16
CA ASN A 623 -30.12 -35.10 5.33
C ASN A 623 -30.79 -33.72 5.09
N SER A 624 -30.52 -32.74 5.94
CA SER A 624 -31.04 -31.38 5.83
C SER A 624 -30.08 -30.37 6.45
N ILE A 625 -29.94 -29.22 5.80
CA ILE A 625 -29.20 -28.06 6.30
C ILE A 625 -30.22 -26.96 6.57
N ASP A 626 -30.17 -26.34 7.75
CA ASP A 626 -31.15 -25.35 8.26
C ASP A 626 -32.64 -25.75 8.11
N GLY A 627 -32.90 -27.06 8.17
CA GLY A 627 -34.25 -27.64 8.07
C GLY A 627 -34.76 -27.85 6.64
N ILE A 628 -34.00 -27.46 5.61
CA ILE A 628 -34.28 -27.76 4.20
C ILE A 628 -33.54 -29.05 3.83
N THR A 629 -34.26 -30.01 3.24
CA THR A 629 -33.70 -31.30 2.82
C THR A 629 -32.67 -31.15 1.70
N VAL A 630 -31.54 -31.85 1.79
CA VAL A 630 -30.55 -31.92 0.71
C VAL A 630 -31.10 -32.83 -0.40
N THR A 631 -31.46 -32.23 -1.54
CA THR A 631 -32.04 -32.92 -2.71
C THR A 631 -31.07 -33.01 -3.88
N SER A 632 -30.02 -32.19 -3.92
CA SER A 632 -28.98 -32.28 -4.96
C SER A 632 -27.62 -31.77 -4.48
N ILE A 633 -26.56 -32.26 -5.13
CA ILE A 633 -25.22 -31.69 -5.03
C ILE A 633 -24.91 -31.04 -6.38
N GLY A 634 -24.58 -29.77 -6.37
CA GLY A 634 -24.39 -28.93 -7.55
C GLY A 634 -23.11 -29.22 -8.33
N PRO A 635 -22.94 -28.57 -9.48
CA PRO A 635 -21.67 -28.58 -10.20
C PRO A 635 -20.52 -28.08 -9.33
N GLU A 636 -19.38 -28.76 -9.36
CA GLU A 636 -18.11 -28.38 -8.71
C GLU A 636 -18.14 -28.23 -7.17
N ALA A 637 -19.27 -28.57 -6.54
CA ALA A 637 -19.56 -28.25 -5.15
C ALA A 637 -18.49 -28.64 -4.11
N PHE A 638 -17.78 -29.75 -4.31
CA PHE A 638 -16.68 -30.24 -3.47
C PHE A 638 -15.39 -30.50 -4.28
N ARG A 639 -15.23 -29.90 -5.47
CA ARG A 639 -14.06 -30.08 -6.34
C ARG A 639 -12.77 -29.65 -5.64
N GLU A 640 -11.67 -30.36 -5.87
CA GLU A 640 -10.30 -30.00 -5.44
C GLU A 640 -10.06 -29.78 -3.94
N ASN A 641 -10.99 -30.24 -3.09
CA ASN A 641 -11.01 -29.99 -1.65
C ASN A 641 -10.11 -30.91 -0.78
N ASN A 642 -9.29 -31.78 -1.38
CA ASN A 642 -8.49 -32.81 -0.70
C ASN A 642 -9.30 -33.80 0.18
N LEU A 643 -10.61 -33.93 -0.06
CA LEU A 643 -11.47 -34.86 0.69
C LEU A 643 -10.92 -36.29 0.63
N SER A 644 -10.80 -36.91 1.79
CA SER A 644 -10.32 -38.27 2.02
C SER A 644 -11.47 -39.24 2.34
N SER A 645 -12.57 -38.76 2.93
CA SER A 645 -13.85 -39.46 3.00
C SER A 645 -15.05 -38.52 2.92
N VAL A 646 -16.17 -39.04 2.41
CA VAL A 646 -17.50 -38.43 2.45
C VAL A 646 -18.49 -39.50 2.89
N ASP A 647 -19.31 -39.19 3.90
CA ASP A 647 -20.39 -40.04 4.37
C ASP A 647 -21.74 -39.54 3.82
N PHE A 648 -22.38 -40.41 3.03
CA PHE A 648 -23.69 -40.21 2.41
C PHE A 648 -24.83 -40.96 3.14
N SER A 649 -24.55 -41.60 4.29
CA SER A 649 -25.48 -42.51 4.97
C SER A 649 -26.85 -41.92 5.29
N ASN A 650 -26.95 -40.59 5.43
CA ASN A 650 -28.19 -39.88 5.74
C ASN A 650 -28.96 -39.36 4.51
N LEU A 651 -28.38 -39.39 3.29
CA LEU A 651 -28.88 -38.67 2.10
C LEU A 651 -29.97 -39.40 1.28
N SER A 652 -30.96 -40.00 1.94
CA SER A 652 -32.02 -40.79 1.28
C SER A 652 -32.86 -40.02 0.23
N SER A 653 -32.90 -38.69 0.32
CA SER A 653 -33.66 -37.80 -0.56
C SER A 653 -32.83 -37.18 -1.71
N LEU A 654 -31.56 -37.56 -1.86
CA LEU A 654 -30.69 -37.01 -2.90
C LEU A 654 -31.10 -37.52 -4.30
N ILE A 655 -31.38 -36.60 -5.22
CA ILE A 655 -31.89 -36.86 -6.58
C ILE A 655 -30.76 -36.80 -7.62
N SER A 656 -29.77 -35.93 -7.45
CA SER A 656 -28.68 -35.74 -8.40
C SER A 656 -27.34 -35.33 -7.77
N ILE A 657 -26.25 -35.72 -8.43
CA ILE A 657 -24.89 -35.22 -8.18
C ILE A 657 -24.40 -34.54 -9.46
N GLY A 658 -23.96 -33.29 -9.37
CA GLY A 658 -23.66 -32.42 -10.51
C GLY A 658 -22.34 -32.71 -11.22
N LYS A 659 -22.06 -31.94 -12.29
CA LYS A 659 -20.80 -32.00 -13.02
C LYS A 659 -19.62 -31.75 -12.06
N ASN A 660 -18.52 -32.50 -12.16
CA ASN A 660 -17.29 -32.26 -11.38
C ASN A 660 -17.45 -32.28 -9.84
N ALA A 661 -18.62 -32.64 -9.28
CA ALA A 661 -19.02 -32.34 -7.90
C ALA A 661 -17.99 -32.75 -6.82
N PHE A 662 -17.30 -33.87 -6.97
CA PHE A 662 -16.25 -34.38 -6.07
C PHE A 662 -14.91 -34.62 -6.80
N SER A 663 -14.72 -34.03 -7.99
CA SER A 663 -13.53 -34.22 -8.81
C SER A 663 -12.22 -33.77 -8.13
N SER A 664 -11.11 -34.39 -8.50
CA SER A 664 -9.75 -34.05 -8.05
C SER A 664 -9.56 -34.06 -6.52
N ASN A 665 -10.15 -35.06 -5.84
CA ASN A 665 -10.02 -35.28 -4.40
C ASN A 665 -9.11 -36.51 -4.08
N ARG A 666 -9.16 -37.00 -2.83
CA ARG A 666 -8.38 -38.15 -2.34
C ARG A 666 -9.26 -39.32 -1.88
N LEU A 667 -10.53 -39.34 -2.29
CA LEU A 667 -11.51 -40.32 -1.83
C LEU A 667 -11.08 -41.74 -2.21
N SER A 668 -10.99 -42.63 -1.22
CA SER A 668 -10.60 -44.04 -1.42
C SER A 668 -11.80 -45.00 -1.54
N SER A 669 -12.95 -44.56 -1.04
CA SER A 669 -14.24 -45.27 -1.06
C SER A 669 -15.40 -44.28 -0.93
N VAL A 670 -16.54 -44.62 -1.51
CA VAL A 670 -17.83 -43.91 -1.37
C VAL A 670 -18.92 -44.96 -1.14
N ASP A 671 -19.78 -44.75 -0.14
CA ASP A 671 -20.92 -45.62 0.13
C ASP A 671 -22.21 -45.04 -0.48
N PHE A 672 -22.75 -45.74 -1.49
CA PHE A 672 -23.98 -45.37 -2.18
C PHE A 672 -25.23 -46.06 -1.62
N SER A 673 -25.11 -46.89 -0.57
CA SER A 673 -26.15 -47.83 -0.11
C SER A 673 -27.49 -47.19 0.29
N ASN A 674 -27.49 -45.92 0.72
CA ASN A 674 -28.69 -45.22 1.17
C ASN A 674 -29.29 -44.24 0.15
N LEU A 675 -28.73 -44.10 -1.07
CA LEU A 675 -29.14 -43.09 -2.05
C LEU A 675 -30.24 -43.58 -3.03
N SER A 676 -31.29 -44.21 -2.51
CA SER A 676 -32.33 -44.85 -3.34
C SER A 676 -33.09 -43.90 -4.30
N SER A 677 -33.09 -42.59 -4.02
CA SER A 677 -33.70 -41.54 -4.85
C SER A 677 -32.80 -41.00 -5.97
N LEU A 678 -31.51 -41.39 -6.01
CA LEU A 678 -30.53 -40.83 -6.93
C LEU A 678 -30.81 -41.26 -8.37
N THR A 679 -31.01 -40.28 -9.25
CA THR A 679 -31.35 -40.48 -10.66
C THR A 679 -30.18 -40.20 -11.60
N VAL A 680 -29.28 -39.27 -11.24
CA VAL A 680 -28.18 -38.83 -12.11
C VAL A 680 -26.87 -38.68 -11.32
N ILE A 681 -25.82 -39.31 -11.82
CA ILE A 681 -24.42 -38.96 -11.50
C ILE A 681 -23.87 -38.16 -12.68
N GLY A 682 -23.55 -36.89 -12.46
CA GLY A 682 -23.15 -35.95 -13.50
C GLY A 682 -21.78 -36.22 -14.14
N PRO A 683 -21.44 -35.50 -15.21
CA PRO A 683 -20.16 -35.66 -15.88
C PRO A 683 -18.99 -35.34 -14.94
N GLU A 684 -17.91 -36.11 -15.00
CA GLU A 684 -16.70 -35.92 -14.18
C GLU A 684 -16.93 -35.91 -12.64
N ALA A 685 -18.13 -36.28 -12.16
CA ALA A 685 -18.56 -36.07 -10.77
C ALA A 685 -17.60 -36.62 -9.70
N PHE A 686 -16.87 -37.71 -9.97
CA PHE A 686 -15.88 -38.33 -9.08
C PHE A 686 -14.53 -38.53 -9.80
N SER A 687 -14.23 -37.75 -10.84
CA SER A 687 -12.97 -37.89 -11.61
C SER A 687 -11.72 -37.59 -10.76
N SER A 688 -10.56 -38.10 -11.17
CA SER A 688 -9.25 -37.82 -10.55
C SER A 688 -9.20 -38.07 -9.02
N ASN A 689 -9.77 -39.19 -8.57
CA ASN A 689 -9.80 -39.61 -7.15
C ASN A 689 -8.98 -40.91 -6.94
N ARG A 690 -9.15 -41.59 -5.79
CA ARG A 690 -8.47 -42.85 -5.44
C ARG A 690 -9.44 -44.00 -5.16
N LEU A 691 -10.64 -43.94 -5.74
CA LEU A 691 -11.71 -44.91 -5.44
C LEU A 691 -11.25 -46.30 -5.87
N SER A 692 -11.27 -47.25 -4.93
CA SER A 692 -10.77 -48.62 -5.15
C SER A 692 -11.84 -49.60 -5.66
N SER A 693 -13.11 -49.31 -5.35
CA SER A 693 -14.31 -49.98 -5.86
C SER A 693 -15.52 -49.07 -5.74
N VAL A 694 -16.56 -49.32 -6.54
CA VAL A 694 -17.88 -48.66 -6.43
C VAL A 694 -19.00 -49.71 -6.53
N ASP A 695 -20.02 -49.59 -5.68
CA ASP A 695 -21.20 -50.45 -5.68
C ASP A 695 -22.46 -49.62 -5.91
N PHE A 696 -23.13 -49.85 -7.05
CA PHE A 696 -24.36 -49.16 -7.42
C PHE A 696 -25.63 -49.98 -7.10
N SER A 697 -25.52 -51.17 -6.50
CA SER A 697 -26.62 -52.15 -6.44
C SER A 697 -27.83 -51.77 -5.56
N ASN A 698 -27.76 -50.62 -4.89
CA ASN A 698 -28.84 -50.01 -4.10
C ASN A 698 -29.39 -48.71 -4.73
N LEU A 699 -29.10 -48.44 -6.02
CA LEU A 699 -29.55 -47.24 -6.75
C LEU A 699 -30.62 -47.56 -7.82
N PRO A 700 -31.82 -48.06 -7.45
CA PRO A 700 -32.83 -48.52 -8.41
C PRO A 700 -33.41 -47.39 -9.29
N SER A 701 -33.22 -46.13 -8.90
CA SER A 701 -33.70 -44.94 -9.61
C SER A 701 -32.66 -44.34 -10.58
N LEU A 702 -31.42 -44.83 -10.58
CA LEU A 702 -30.32 -44.26 -11.36
C LEU A 702 -30.55 -44.51 -12.86
N THR A 703 -30.69 -43.43 -13.63
CA THR A 703 -30.89 -43.48 -15.10
C THR A 703 -29.64 -43.11 -15.88
N THR A 704 -28.72 -42.32 -15.28
CA THR A 704 -27.61 -41.71 -16.00
C THR A 704 -26.31 -41.70 -15.17
N ILE A 705 -25.24 -42.19 -15.78
CA ILE A 705 -23.84 -41.96 -15.34
C ILE A 705 -23.17 -41.12 -16.44
N GLY A 706 -22.73 -39.90 -16.09
CA GLY A 706 -22.20 -38.92 -17.03
C GLY A 706 -20.84 -39.28 -17.65
N PHE A 707 -20.44 -38.50 -18.66
CA PHE A 707 -19.12 -38.66 -19.29
C PHE A 707 -18.00 -38.40 -18.26
N TYR A 708 -16.90 -39.17 -18.33
CA TYR A 708 -15.76 -39.13 -17.40
C TYR A 708 -16.11 -39.21 -15.89
N ALA A 709 -17.32 -39.62 -15.51
CA ALA A 709 -17.83 -39.54 -14.12
C ALA A 709 -16.90 -40.15 -13.04
N PHE A 710 -16.17 -41.22 -13.35
CA PHE A 710 -15.19 -41.90 -12.51
C PHE A 710 -13.81 -42.04 -13.20
N TYR A 711 -13.53 -41.18 -14.19
CA TYR A 711 -12.25 -41.13 -14.90
C TYR A 711 -11.06 -41.00 -13.95
N LYS A 712 -9.96 -41.69 -14.24
CA LYS A 712 -8.67 -41.55 -13.52
C LYS A 712 -8.81 -41.82 -12.01
N ASN A 713 -9.28 -43.01 -11.67
CA ASN A 713 -9.40 -43.52 -10.30
C ASN A 713 -8.55 -44.80 -10.13
N GLU A 714 -8.70 -45.50 -9.00
CA GLU A 714 -8.00 -46.75 -8.70
C GLU A 714 -8.95 -47.98 -8.73
N LEU A 715 -10.07 -47.91 -9.48
CA LEU A 715 -11.16 -48.89 -9.40
C LEU A 715 -10.71 -50.27 -9.89
N ASN A 716 -10.80 -51.30 -9.05
CA ASN A 716 -10.49 -52.69 -9.42
C ASN A 716 -11.74 -53.50 -9.79
N SER A 717 -12.91 -53.06 -9.30
CA SER A 717 -14.22 -53.67 -9.50
C SER A 717 -15.34 -52.64 -9.39
N VAL A 718 -16.37 -52.77 -10.22
CA VAL A 718 -17.61 -51.97 -10.15
C VAL A 718 -18.80 -52.92 -10.18
N ASN A 719 -19.78 -52.72 -9.29
CA ASN A 719 -20.99 -53.54 -9.21
C ASN A 719 -22.19 -52.82 -9.87
N PHE A 720 -22.71 -53.40 -10.95
CA PHE A 720 -23.85 -52.90 -11.74
C PHE A 720 -25.15 -53.69 -11.50
N SER A 721 -25.17 -54.68 -10.59
CA SER A 721 -26.39 -55.47 -10.30
C SER A 721 -27.57 -54.59 -9.88
N ASN A 722 -28.80 -55.05 -10.14
CA ASN A 722 -30.07 -54.38 -9.79
C ASN A 722 -30.31 -52.98 -10.39
N LEU A 723 -29.48 -52.47 -11.30
CA LEU A 723 -29.68 -51.19 -11.98
C LEU A 723 -30.66 -51.30 -13.18
N SER A 724 -31.89 -51.76 -12.93
CA SER A 724 -32.89 -51.96 -13.98
C SER A 724 -33.36 -50.67 -14.67
N SER A 725 -33.06 -49.50 -14.11
CA SER A 725 -33.48 -48.18 -14.63
C SER A 725 -32.36 -47.43 -15.36
N LEU A 726 -31.13 -47.96 -15.40
CA LEU A 726 -29.98 -47.27 -16.01
C LEU A 726 -30.13 -47.23 -17.53
N ILE A 727 -30.26 -46.02 -18.09
CA ILE A 727 -30.45 -45.75 -19.52
C ILE A 727 -29.10 -45.47 -20.19
N SER A 728 -28.19 -44.76 -19.51
CA SER A 728 -26.94 -44.30 -20.12
C SER A 728 -25.70 -44.36 -19.22
N ILE A 729 -24.57 -44.72 -19.85
CA ILE A 729 -23.21 -44.58 -19.34
C ILE A 729 -22.44 -43.72 -20.35
N GLY A 730 -21.93 -42.56 -19.93
CA GLY A 730 -21.30 -41.57 -20.82
C GLY A 730 -19.89 -41.90 -21.29
N ASP A 731 -19.40 -41.10 -22.25
CA ASP A 731 -18.05 -41.22 -22.82
C ASP A 731 -16.98 -41.18 -21.72
N GLY A 732 -16.03 -42.12 -21.71
CA GLY A 732 -14.92 -42.17 -20.76
C GLY A 732 -15.31 -42.37 -19.28
N ALA A 733 -16.57 -42.71 -18.97
CA ALA A 733 -17.12 -42.73 -17.61
C ALA A 733 -16.26 -43.46 -16.56
N PHE A 734 -15.56 -44.53 -16.91
CA PHE A 734 -14.65 -45.28 -16.05
C PHE A 734 -13.25 -45.44 -16.68
N GLU A 735 -12.86 -44.53 -17.59
CA GLU A 735 -11.57 -44.58 -18.27
C GLU A 735 -10.39 -44.38 -17.30
N SER A 736 -9.24 -45.01 -17.59
CA SER A 736 -8.00 -44.92 -16.80
C SER A 736 -8.20 -45.39 -15.34
N ASN A 737 -8.52 -46.68 -15.20
CA ASN A 737 -8.77 -47.37 -13.93
C ASN A 737 -8.09 -48.75 -13.95
N TYR A 738 -8.36 -49.62 -12.97
CA TYR A 738 -7.77 -50.96 -12.87
C TYR A 738 -8.80 -52.09 -12.97
N ILE A 739 -9.99 -51.84 -13.55
CA ILE A 739 -11.12 -52.78 -13.52
C ILE A 739 -10.72 -54.06 -14.27
N SER A 740 -10.78 -55.20 -13.57
CA SER A 740 -10.27 -56.48 -14.09
C SER A 740 -11.35 -57.40 -14.67
N GLY A 741 -12.61 -57.16 -14.32
CA GLY A 741 -13.78 -57.87 -14.84
C GLY A 741 -15.03 -57.00 -14.71
N LEU A 742 -15.93 -57.12 -15.68
CA LEU A 742 -17.09 -56.26 -15.82
C LEU A 742 -18.29 -57.06 -16.32
N ASP A 743 -19.38 -57.03 -15.55
CA ASP A 743 -20.64 -57.71 -15.85
C ASP A 743 -21.75 -56.67 -15.96
N LEU A 744 -22.32 -56.55 -17.16
CA LEU A 744 -23.43 -55.66 -17.48
C LEU A 744 -24.72 -56.44 -17.80
N SER A 745 -24.74 -57.76 -17.57
CA SER A 745 -25.81 -58.67 -18.00
C SER A 745 -27.22 -58.25 -17.54
N ASP A 746 -27.30 -57.65 -16.35
CA ASP A 746 -28.53 -57.22 -15.66
C ASP A 746 -29.01 -55.79 -16.04
N LEU A 747 -28.28 -55.06 -16.90
CA LEU A 747 -28.62 -53.69 -17.31
C LEU A 747 -29.68 -53.65 -18.42
N LEU A 748 -30.88 -54.14 -18.11
CA LEU A 748 -31.94 -54.40 -19.10
C LEU A 748 -32.51 -53.15 -19.80
N SER A 749 -32.29 -51.95 -19.25
CA SER A 749 -32.77 -50.67 -19.81
C SER A 749 -31.68 -49.82 -20.47
N LEU A 750 -30.43 -50.32 -20.55
CA LEU A 750 -29.29 -49.54 -21.06
C LEU A 750 -29.40 -49.34 -22.58
N GLN A 751 -29.50 -48.08 -23.01
CA GLN A 751 -29.67 -47.64 -24.39
C GLN A 751 -28.42 -46.97 -24.97
N LEU A 752 -27.58 -46.40 -24.11
CA LEU A 752 -26.37 -45.66 -24.48
C LEU A 752 -25.15 -46.13 -23.68
N LEU A 753 -24.10 -46.56 -24.39
CA LEU A 753 -22.77 -46.79 -23.84
C LEU A 753 -21.77 -45.93 -24.61
N GLY A 754 -21.17 -44.98 -23.92
CA GLY A 754 -20.29 -43.97 -24.49
C GLY A 754 -18.98 -44.49 -25.07
N ARG A 755 -18.29 -43.60 -25.79
CA ARG A 755 -16.92 -43.87 -26.28
C ARG A 755 -16.01 -44.14 -25.11
N ASN A 756 -15.08 -45.09 -25.21
CA ASN A 756 -14.01 -45.26 -24.23
C ASN A 756 -14.49 -45.44 -22.78
N SER A 757 -15.77 -45.75 -22.51
CA SER A 757 -16.33 -45.73 -21.14
C SER A 757 -15.60 -46.63 -20.14
N PHE A 758 -14.83 -47.62 -20.63
CA PHE A 758 -13.94 -48.46 -19.82
C PHE A 758 -12.52 -48.57 -20.40
N ASN A 759 -12.08 -47.58 -21.20
CA ASN A 759 -10.74 -47.56 -21.80
C ASN A 759 -9.64 -47.48 -20.72
N ASN A 760 -8.40 -47.88 -21.05
CA ASN A 760 -7.27 -47.88 -20.13
C ASN A 760 -7.58 -48.59 -18.78
N ASN A 761 -8.17 -49.79 -18.85
CA ASN A 761 -8.46 -50.67 -17.72
C ASN A 761 -7.75 -52.04 -17.84
N SER A 762 -7.82 -52.86 -16.81
CA SER A 762 -7.19 -54.20 -16.74
C SER A 762 -8.13 -55.35 -17.17
N LEU A 763 -9.11 -55.08 -18.03
CA LEU A 763 -10.23 -55.98 -18.30
C LEU A 763 -9.78 -57.34 -18.86
N SER A 764 -10.14 -58.42 -18.15
CA SER A 764 -9.89 -59.81 -18.54
C SER A 764 -11.14 -60.59 -18.93
N SER A 765 -12.32 -60.09 -18.55
CA SER A 765 -13.63 -60.60 -18.94
C SER A 765 -14.67 -59.48 -18.95
N PHE A 766 -15.47 -59.42 -20.00
CA PHE A 766 -16.52 -58.43 -20.22
C PHE A 766 -17.80 -59.14 -20.68
N ILE A 767 -18.92 -58.90 -20.00
CA ILE A 767 -20.23 -59.47 -20.34
C ILE A 767 -21.19 -58.32 -20.66
N LEU A 768 -21.68 -58.28 -21.89
CA LEU A 768 -22.66 -57.30 -22.36
C LEU A 768 -24.09 -57.61 -21.87
N PRO A 769 -24.98 -56.60 -21.79
CA PRO A 769 -26.38 -56.79 -21.39
C PRO A 769 -27.11 -57.84 -22.22
N THR A 770 -27.99 -58.62 -21.58
CA THR A 770 -28.87 -59.52 -22.31
C THR A 770 -30.07 -58.72 -22.83
N ALA A 771 -30.04 -58.32 -24.11
CA ALA A 771 -31.09 -57.49 -24.71
C ALA A 771 -32.49 -58.07 -24.48
N GLN A 772 -33.40 -57.29 -23.87
CA GLN A 772 -34.81 -57.64 -23.82
C GLN A 772 -35.43 -57.50 -25.22
N VAL A 773 -36.24 -58.50 -25.61
CA VAL A 773 -37.10 -58.41 -26.79
C VAL A 773 -38.22 -57.42 -26.50
N ILE A 774 -38.03 -56.17 -26.88
CA ILE A 774 -39.10 -55.18 -27.02
C ILE A 774 -39.90 -55.55 -28.29
N SER A 775 -41.22 -55.50 -28.22
CA SER A 775 -42.10 -56.16 -29.19
C SER A 775 -41.88 -55.70 -30.63
N GLY A 776 -41.34 -56.60 -31.47
CA GLY A 776 -41.35 -56.47 -32.94
C GLY A 776 -40.00 -56.27 -33.64
N VAL A 777 -38.88 -56.14 -32.91
CA VAL A 777 -37.56 -55.91 -33.52
C VAL A 777 -36.54 -56.92 -32.99
N GLU A 778 -35.82 -57.62 -33.87
CA GLU A 778 -34.67 -58.46 -33.48
C GLU A 778 -33.41 -57.59 -33.27
N PHE A 779 -32.69 -57.86 -32.17
CA PHE A 779 -31.42 -57.22 -31.85
C PHE A 779 -30.27 -57.90 -32.62
N ASP A 780 -29.69 -57.22 -33.61
CA ASP A 780 -28.73 -57.78 -34.58
C ASP A 780 -27.25 -57.79 -34.11
N GLY A 781 -27.05 -57.74 -32.78
CA GLY A 781 -25.74 -57.81 -32.12
C GLY A 781 -25.02 -56.46 -31.97
N TRP A 782 -23.92 -56.47 -31.21
CA TRP A 782 -23.06 -55.29 -31.02
C TRP A 782 -22.01 -55.23 -32.15
N VAL A 783 -21.66 -54.04 -32.66
CA VAL A 783 -20.70 -53.86 -33.77
C VAL A 783 -19.62 -52.81 -33.45
N ASP A 784 -18.34 -53.17 -33.52
CA ASP A 784 -17.24 -52.21 -33.33
C ASP A 784 -17.05 -51.23 -34.50
N GLY A 785 -16.07 -50.33 -34.38
CA GLY A 785 -15.72 -49.34 -35.40
C GLY A 785 -15.14 -49.94 -36.69
N GLU A 786 -14.85 -51.24 -36.72
CA GLU A 786 -14.48 -52.02 -37.90
C GLU A 786 -15.66 -52.86 -38.43
N ASN A 787 -16.87 -52.70 -37.86
CA ASN A 787 -18.12 -53.38 -38.18
C ASN A 787 -18.16 -54.88 -37.82
N ASN A 788 -17.33 -55.34 -36.86
CA ASN A 788 -17.34 -56.74 -36.39
C ASN A 788 -18.55 -57.02 -35.48
N LYS A 789 -19.45 -57.92 -35.90
CA LYS A 789 -20.62 -58.35 -35.10
C LYS A 789 -20.26 -59.28 -33.94
N TYR A 790 -20.59 -58.88 -32.72
CA TYR A 790 -20.49 -59.67 -31.50
C TYR A 790 -21.85 -60.25 -31.08
N PRO A 791 -21.97 -61.58 -30.92
CA PRO A 791 -23.15 -62.22 -30.34
C PRO A 791 -23.40 -61.77 -28.90
N ASN A 792 -24.67 -61.74 -28.49
CA ASN A 792 -25.06 -61.61 -27.07
C ASN A 792 -24.28 -62.63 -26.21
N SER A 793 -23.74 -62.18 -25.06
CA SER A 793 -22.86 -62.93 -24.14
C SER A 793 -21.41 -63.24 -24.59
N SER A 794 -20.87 -62.55 -25.61
CA SER A 794 -19.48 -62.73 -26.04
C SER A 794 -18.48 -61.89 -25.23
N THR A 795 -17.31 -62.45 -24.91
CA THR A 795 -16.17 -61.72 -24.33
C THR A 795 -15.46 -60.85 -25.37
N VAL A 796 -15.46 -59.53 -25.16
CA VAL A 796 -14.78 -58.53 -26.00
C VAL A 796 -13.56 -57.96 -25.26
N THR A 797 -12.46 -57.69 -25.96
CA THR A 797 -11.17 -57.29 -25.35
C THR A 797 -10.66 -55.89 -25.71
N ASN A 798 -11.37 -55.13 -26.56
CA ASN A 798 -11.13 -53.70 -26.80
C ASN A 798 -12.42 -53.02 -27.27
N LEU A 799 -12.69 -51.77 -26.86
CA LEU A 799 -13.90 -51.01 -27.20
C LEU A 799 -13.57 -49.55 -27.52
N ASP A 800 -13.07 -49.29 -28.72
CA ASP A 800 -12.62 -47.97 -29.18
C ASP A 800 -13.75 -47.11 -29.81
N VAL A 801 -15.02 -47.41 -29.53
CA VAL A 801 -16.20 -46.76 -30.16
C VAL A 801 -17.39 -46.57 -29.21
N SER A 802 -18.24 -45.60 -29.56
CA SER A 802 -19.53 -45.29 -28.92
C SER A 802 -20.66 -46.14 -29.49
N TYR A 803 -21.63 -46.55 -28.66
CA TYR A 803 -22.80 -47.33 -29.08
C TYR A 803 -24.09 -46.67 -28.57
N SER A 804 -25.02 -46.35 -29.47
CA SER A 804 -26.33 -45.78 -29.14
C SER A 804 -27.46 -46.50 -29.88
N ILE A 805 -28.47 -46.97 -29.15
CA ILE A 805 -29.70 -47.53 -29.72
C ILE A 805 -30.89 -46.72 -29.20
N ASN A 806 -31.47 -45.89 -30.06
CA ASN A 806 -32.68 -45.13 -29.77
C ASN A 806 -33.88 -45.75 -30.50
N ILE A 807 -34.88 -46.21 -29.74
CA ILE A 807 -36.17 -46.66 -30.26
C ILE A 807 -37.27 -46.01 -29.43
N VAL A 808 -38.14 -45.21 -30.06
CA VAL A 808 -39.39 -44.71 -29.44
C VAL A 808 -40.53 -44.79 -30.48
N ALA A 809 -41.75 -45.02 -29.98
CA ALA A 809 -42.95 -45.30 -30.77
C ALA A 809 -43.49 -44.10 -31.57
N ASN A 810 -44.51 -44.36 -32.41
CA ASN A 810 -45.23 -43.46 -33.34
C ASN A 810 -44.70 -43.41 -34.79
N ASN A 811 -44.49 -44.59 -35.39
CA ASN A 811 -44.31 -44.83 -36.85
C ASN A 811 -43.11 -44.17 -37.58
N ASN A 812 -42.30 -43.34 -36.93
CA ASN A 812 -41.09 -42.76 -37.50
C ASN A 812 -39.84 -43.32 -36.81
N VAL A 813 -38.80 -43.62 -37.58
CA VAL A 813 -37.48 -43.99 -37.05
C VAL A 813 -36.55 -42.78 -37.16
N ILE A 814 -35.89 -42.42 -36.06
CA ILE A 814 -34.79 -41.44 -36.06
C ILE A 814 -33.48 -42.22 -36.18
N VAL A 815 -32.76 -42.00 -37.28
CA VAL A 815 -31.40 -42.52 -37.46
C VAL A 815 -30.42 -41.39 -37.19
N SER A 816 -29.58 -41.56 -36.17
CA SER A 816 -28.50 -40.62 -35.84
C SER A 816 -27.16 -41.30 -36.07
N THR A 817 -26.30 -40.70 -36.89
CA THR A 817 -24.95 -41.21 -37.17
C THR A 817 -23.89 -40.14 -36.89
N ARG A 818 -22.70 -40.57 -36.46
CA ARG A 818 -21.55 -39.69 -36.14
C ARG A 818 -20.32 -40.27 -36.84
N PHE A 819 -19.75 -39.53 -37.81
CA PHE A 819 -18.64 -40.01 -38.64
C PHE A 819 -17.28 -39.47 -38.15
N GLN A 820 -16.20 -40.21 -38.42
CA GLN A 820 -14.82 -39.78 -38.17
C GLN A 820 -14.10 -39.38 -39.47
N THR A 821 -14.32 -38.18 -39.98
CA THR A 821 -13.38 -37.49 -40.91
C THR A 821 -13.44 -35.98 -40.68
N GLU A 822 -12.40 -35.25 -41.10
CA GLU A 822 -12.28 -33.80 -40.83
C GLU A 822 -12.98 -32.92 -41.88
N THR A 823 -13.31 -33.45 -43.06
CA THR A 823 -14.15 -32.82 -44.11
C THR A 823 -14.82 -33.91 -44.96
N GLY A 824 -16.08 -33.70 -45.38
CA GLY A 824 -16.80 -34.61 -46.28
C GLY A 824 -18.32 -34.44 -46.23
N ASP A 825 -18.97 -34.49 -47.40
CA ASP A 825 -20.42 -34.33 -47.53
C ASP A 825 -21.16 -35.65 -47.23
N ILE A 826 -22.36 -35.55 -46.66
CA ILE A 826 -23.22 -36.72 -46.39
C ILE A 826 -24.34 -36.79 -47.43
N ILE A 827 -24.36 -37.87 -48.20
CA ILE A 827 -25.43 -38.17 -49.15
C ILE A 827 -26.39 -39.19 -48.56
N ILE A 828 -27.67 -38.81 -48.46
CA ILE A 828 -28.78 -39.73 -48.23
C ILE A 828 -29.42 -40.02 -49.58
N SER A 829 -29.39 -41.29 -49.99
CA SER A 829 -29.89 -41.76 -51.29
C SER A 829 -30.97 -42.83 -51.09
N GLY A 830 -32.01 -42.81 -51.91
CA GLY A 830 -33.17 -43.71 -51.75
C GLY A 830 -34.47 -43.03 -52.20
N ASP A 831 -35.57 -43.33 -51.49
CA ASP A 831 -36.91 -42.82 -51.79
C ASP A 831 -37.14 -41.34 -51.35
N ASP A 832 -36.15 -40.73 -50.70
CA ASP A 832 -36.02 -39.29 -50.45
C ASP A 832 -34.53 -38.92 -50.51
N GLU A 833 -34.16 -38.02 -51.42
CA GLU A 833 -32.76 -37.66 -51.69
C GLU A 833 -32.42 -36.31 -51.01
N LYS A 834 -31.40 -36.31 -50.14
CA LYS A 834 -30.93 -35.11 -49.42
C LYS A 834 -29.41 -35.08 -49.31
N LEU A 835 -28.85 -33.90 -49.56
CA LEU A 835 -27.43 -33.58 -49.38
C LEU A 835 -27.24 -32.75 -48.11
N PHE A 836 -26.20 -33.03 -47.34
CA PHE A 836 -25.81 -32.24 -46.17
C PHE A 836 -24.31 -31.94 -46.23
N GLU A 837 -24.00 -30.66 -46.46
CA GLU A 837 -22.63 -30.14 -46.55
C GLU A 837 -22.04 -29.92 -45.14
N ASP A 838 -20.75 -30.23 -44.95
CA ASP A 838 -19.95 -30.00 -43.73
C ASP A 838 -20.51 -30.48 -42.37
N MET A 839 -21.41 -31.48 -42.36
CA MET A 839 -22.07 -31.97 -41.14
C MET A 839 -21.35 -33.15 -40.45
N ARG A 840 -20.92 -32.96 -39.19
CA ARG A 840 -20.28 -34.01 -38.35
C ARG A 840 -21.26 -35.03 -37.72
N SER A 841 -22.55 -34.73 -37.76
CA SER A 841 -23.63 -35.61 -37.30
C SER A 841 -24.92 -35.22 -38.00
N VAL A 842 -25.71 -36.20 -38.44
CA VAL A 842 -27.04 -35.96 -39.02
C VAL A 842 -28.08 -36.80 -38.29
N SER A 843 -29.23 -36.17 -38.01
CA SER A 843 -30.43 -36.81 -37.47
C SER A 843 -31.59 -36.46 -38.38
N PHE A 844 -32.31 -37.46 -38.88
CA PHE A 844 -33.40 -37.28 -39.83
C PHE A 844 -34.48 -38.35 -39.66
N PHE A 845 -35.69 -38.01 -40.09
CA PHE A 845 -36.86 -38.89 -40.02
C PHE A 845 -36.99 -39.74 -41.27
N VAL A 846 -37.40 -40.99 -41.09
CA VAL A 846 -37.71 -41.94 -42.17
C VAL A 846 -39.15 -42.43 -41.99
N GLU A 847 -39.99 -42.25 -43.01
CA GLU A 847 -41.36 -42.77 -43.02
C GLU A 847 -41.39 -44.29 -43.17
N LYS A 848 -42.37 -44.95 -42.53
CA LYS A 848 -42.58 -46.40 -42.61
C LYS A 848 -42.71 -46.89 -44.06
N GLY A 849 -41.82 -47.80 -44.46
CA GLY A 849 -41.82 -48.46 -45.78
C GLY A 849 -40.90 -47.84 -46.83
N LYS A 850 -40.12 -46.80 -46.49
CA LYS A 850 -39.12 -46.17 -47.36
C LYS A 850 -37.76 -46.88 -47.28
N ASN A 851 -37.05 -47.01 -48.40
CA ASN A 851 -35.66 -47.47 -48.42
C ASN A 851 -34.69 -46.28 -48.40
N ILE A 852 -33.69 -46.33 -47.53
CA ILE A 852 -32.61 -45.34 -47.45
C ILE A 852 -31.23 -46.00 -47.43
N THR A 853 -30.26 -45.33 -48.05
CA THR A 853 -28.85 -45.69 -48.06
C THR A 853 -28.01 -44.45 -47.79
N ILE A 854 -27.23 -44.48 -46.71
CA ILE A 854 -26.36 -43.38 -46.29
C ILE A 854 -24.95 -43.64 -46.83
N THR A 855 -24.38 -42.67 -47.55
CA THR A 855 -23.04 -42.77 -48.15
C THR A 855 -22.23 -41.51 -47.81
N PRO A 856 -21.06 -41.62 -47.15
CA PRO A 856 -20.15 -40.49 -47.00
C PRO A 856 -19.38 -40.25 -48.30
N GLU A 857 -19.43 -39.03 -48.85
CA GLU A 857 -18.67 -38.66 -50.03
C GLU A 857 -17.32 -38.05 -49.61
N VAL A 858 -16.26 -38.86 -49.68
CA VAL A 858 -14.89 -38.44 -49.34
C VAL A 858 -14.10 -38.23 -50.63
N SER A 859 -13.80 -36.97 -50.96
CA SER A 859 -12.90 -36.67 -52.08
C SER A 859 -11.43 -36.92 -51.69
N GLY A 860 -10.72 -37.76 -52.47
CA GLY A 860 -9.26 -37.88 -52.38
C GLY A 860 -8.65 -39.17 -51.80
N LEU A 861 -9.42 -40.24 -51.57
CA LEU A 861 -8.83 -41.52 -51.14
C LEU A 861 -8.04 -42.23 -52.26
N PRO A 862 -6.91 -42.92 -51.96
CA PRO A 862 -6.20 -43.77 -52.92
C PRO A 862 -7.01 -45.01 -53.30
N ASP A 863 -6.90 -45.46 -54.56
CA ASP A 863 -7.53 -46.68 -55.09
C ASP A 863 -7.32 -47.89 -54.15
N GLY A 864 -8.40 -48.36 -53.53
CA GLY A 864 -8.41 -49.55 -52.67
C GLY A 864 -9.21 -49.43 -51.37
N TYR A 865 -9.53 -48.21 -50.92
CA TYR A 865 -10.37 -47.96 -49.75
C TYR A 865 -11.81 -47.64 -50.16
N TYR A 866 -12.76 -48.46 -49.71
CA TYR A 866 -14.20 -48.23 -49.87
C TYR A 866 -14.87 -48.29 -48.49
N TYR A 867 -15.65 -47.27 -48.13
CA TYR A 867 -16.63 -47.39 -47.05
C TYR A 867 -17.82 -48.22 -47.56
N ALA A 868 -18.27 -49.19 -46.76
CA ALA A 868 -19.46 -49.97 -47.08
C ALA A 868 -20.71 -49.13 -46.78
N PRO A 869 -21.65 -48.96 -47.73
CA PRO A 869 -22.87 -48.19 -47.49
C PRO A 869 -23.77 -48.91 -46.49
N VAL A 870 -24.40 -48.15 -45.58
CA VAL A 870 -25.39 -48.67 -44.64
C VAL A 870 -26.78 -48.56 -45.28
N SER A 871 -27.44 -49.70 -45.44
CA SER A 871 -28.80 -49.81 -45.98
C SER A 871 -29.74 -50.34 -44.89
N LEU A 872 -30.87 -49.65 -44.68
CA LEU A 872 -31.93 -50.10 -43.76
C LEU A 872 -33.18 -50.53 -44.55
N LEU A 873 -33.84 -51.59 -44.07
CA LEU A 873 -35.12 -52.09 -44.57
C LEU A 873 -36.10 -52.18 -43.39
N VAL A 874 -37.33 -51.68 -43.58
CA VAL A 874 -38.39 -51.67 -42.55
C VAL A 874 -39.55 -52.53 -43.03
N GLU A 875 -39.72 -53.73 -42.47
CA GLU A 875 -40.73 -54.71 -42.91
C GLU A 875 -42.04 -54.66 -42.08
N GLU A 876 -43.13 -55.16 -42.68
CA GLU A 876 -44.48 -55.27 -42.10
C GLU A 876 -44.55 -56.45 -41.07
N ASP A 877 -45.55 -56.66 -40.22
CA ASP A 877 -47.00 -56.51 -40.39
C ASP A 877 -47.74 -56.78 -39.04
N ILE A 878 -49.03 -56.41 -38.92
CA ILE A 878 -50.11 -57.09 -38.14
C ILE A 878 -51.36 -56.19 -37.99
N ASP A 879 -52.51 -56.84 -38.14
CA ASP A 879 -53.82 -56.28 -38.45
C ASP A 879 -54.71 -55.88 -37.25
N HIS A 880 -55.64 -54.95 -37.55
CA HIS A 880 -57.03 -54.82 -37.03
C HIS A 880 -57.46 -53.76 -35.96
N ILE A 881 -58.14 -52.72 -36.50
CA ILE A 881 -59.50 -52.23 -36.16
C ILE A 881 -59.66 -51.01 -35.22
N PHE A 882 -60.01 -49.87 -35.86
CA PHE A 882 -60.99 -48.78 -35.53
C PHE A 882 -61.20 -48.35 -34.05
N ASP A 883 -61.41 -47.07 -33.68
CA ASP A 883 -61.76 -45.86 -34.45
C ASP A 883 -61.45 -44.61 -33.59
N ASN A 884 -60.96 -43.51 -34.18
CA ASN A 884 -61.31 -42.11 -33.90
C ASN A 884 -60.36 -41.13 -34.63
N LEU A 885 -60.86 -39.93 -34.93
CA LEU A 885 -60.26 -38.97 -35.87
C LEU A 885 -58.80 -38.60 -35.52
N LEU A 886 -57.94 -38.59 -36.53
CA LEU A 886 -56.73 -37.77 -36.53
C LEU A 886 -57.13 -36.29 -36.64
N THR A 887 -57.18 -35.59 -35.51
CA THR A 887 -57.15 -34.14 -35.48
C THR A 887 -55.85 -33.65 -36.11
N ILE A 888 -55.94 -32.84 -37.16
CA ILE A 888 -54.79 -32.09 -37.67
C ILE A 888 -54.50 -30.99 -36.66
N GLU A 889 -53.35 -31.11 -36.03
CA GLU A 889 -52.81 -30.20 -35.02
C GLU A 889 -51.82 -29.25 -35.70
N TYR A 890 -52.01 -27.96 -35.48
CA TYR A 890 -51.15 -26.87 -35.95
C TYR A 890 -50.37 -26.31 -34.76
N SER A 891 -49.12 -25.92 -34.99
CA SER A 891 -48.23 -25.39 -33.95
C SER A 891 -48.40 -23.88 -33.76
N ILE A 892 -48.13 -23.43 -32.54
CA ILE A 892 -47.98 -22.01 -32.19
C ILE A 892 -46.57 -21.81 -31.63
N THR A 893 -45.72 -21.13 -32.40
CA THR A 893 -44.34 -20.81 -32.01
C THR A 893 -44.29 -19.42 -31.37
N TYR A 894 -43.68 -19.30 -30.19
CA TYR A 894 -43.56 -18.02 -29.48
C TYR A 894 -42.10 -17.57 -29.45
N GLU A 895 -41.80 -16.50 -30.18
CA GLU A 895 -40.53 -15.77 -30.10
C GLU A 895 -40.59 -14.81 -28.90
N SER A 896 -40.34 -15.36 -27.71
CA SER A 896 -40.60 -14.70 -26.43
C SER A 896 -39.51 -13.71 -25.99
N ASN A 897 -38.42 -13.56 -26.75
CA ASN A 897 -37.31 -12.62 -26.45
C ASN A 897 -36.79 -12.73 -24.99
N ALA A 898 -36.56 -13.97 -24.55
CA ALA A 898 -36.16 -14.39 -23.19
C ALA A 898 -37.22 -14.19 -22.08
N GLY A 899 -38.48 -13.95 -22.43
CA GLY A 899 -39.61 -14.02 -21.51
C GLY A 899 -40.24 -15.42 -21.41
N THR A 900 -41.02 -15.65 -20.36
CA THR A 900 -41.78 -16.90 -20.13
C THR A 900 -43.29 -16.66 -20.33
N HIS A 901 -44.05 -17.70 -20.68
CA HIS A 901 -45.51 -17.64 -20.82
C HIS A 901 -46.17 -18.99 -20.48
N ALA A 902 -47.50 -18.99 -20.34
CA ALA A 902 -48.32 -20.18 -20.12
C ALA A 902 -49.37 -20.40 -21.23
N ASN A 903 -49.11 -19.90 -22.43
CA ASN A 903 -49.97 -20.08 -23.60
C ASN A 903 -49.83 -21.49 -24.20
N GLU A 904 -50.92 -22.00 -24.80
CA GLU A 904 -50.94 -23.26 -25.54
C GLU A 904 -49.97 -23.24 -26.73
N GLU A 905 -49.20 -24.30 -26.94
CA GLU A 905 -48.20 -24.43 -28.02
C GLU A 905 -48.76 -25.07 -29.30
N SER A 906 -50.01 -25.52 -29.28
CA SER A 906 -50.69 -26.13 -30.41
C SER A 906 -52.20 -25.88 -30.41
N TYR A 907 -52.84 -26.07 -31.56
CA TYR A 907 -54.29 -25.97 -31.69
C TYR A 907 -54.82 -26.81 -32.87
N THR A 908 -56.13 -27.04 -32.90
CA THR A 908 -56.81 -27.76 -33.99
C THR A 908 -57.92 -26.90 -34.60
N ILE A 909 -58.45 -27.29 -35.76
CA ILE A 909 -59.59 -26.59 -36.37
C ILE A 909 -60.87 -26.62 -35.50
N GLU A 910 -60.98 -27.59 -34.58
CA GLU A 910 -62.10 -27.69 -33.63
C GLU A 910 -61.85 -26.97 -32.30
N SER A 911 -60.65 -26.40 -32.09
CA SER A 911 -60.36 -25.59 -30.91
C SER A 911 -61.29 -24.39 -30.82
N SER A 912 -61.77 -24.10 -29.61
CA SER A 912 -62.42 -22.82 -29.29
C SER A 912 -61.43 -21.67 -29.47
N GLU A 913 -61.93 -20.43 -29.48
CA GLU A 913 -61.08 -19.24 -29.55
C GLU A 913 -59.99 -19.27 -28.46
N ILE A 914 -58.73 -19.15 -28.87
CA ILE A 914 -57.56 -19.15 -27.97
C ILE A 914 -57.16 -17.70 -27.72
N THR A 915 -57.35 -17.21 -26.50
CA THR A 915 -56.89 -15.89 -26.07
C THR A 915 -55.49 -15.98 -25.47
N PHE A 916 -54.56 -15.14 -25.92
CA PHE A 916 -53.19 -15.18 -25.42
C PHE A 916 -53.03 -14.45 -24.10
N THR A 917 -52.43 -15.13 -23.12
CA THR A 917 -51.97 -14.55 -21.86
C THR A 917 -50.65 -13.80 -22.06
N SER A 918 -50.42 -12.79 -21.21
CA SER A 918 -49.20 -11.98 -21.24
C SER A 918 -47.96 -12.81 -20.92
N ALA A 919 -46.87 -12.57 -21.66
CA ALA A 919 -45.57 -13.11 -21.30
C ALA A 919 -44.90 -12.27 -20.20
N THR A 920 -44.14 -12.90 -19.32
CA THR A 920 -43.39 -12.26 -18.23
C THR A 920 -41.91 -12.18 -18.55
N LYS A 921 -41.33 -10.98 -18.41
CA LYS A 921 -39.88 -10.72 -18.52
C LYS A 921 -39.47 -9.77 -17.40
N LEU A 922 -38.49 -10.16 -16.59
CA LEU A 922 -38.08 -9.41 -15.41
C LEU A 922 -37.55 -8.02 -15.81
N GLY A 923 -38.11 -6.95 -15.21
CA GLY A 923 -37.75 -5.57 -15.52
C GLY A 923 -38.49 -4.92 -16.70
N TYR A 924 -39.43 -5.62 -17.35
CA TYR A 924 -40.14 -5.11 -18.54
C TYR A 924 -41.67 -5.24 -18.44
N SER A 925 -42.36 -4.22 -18.95
CA SER A 925 -43.79 -4.23 -19.28
C SER A 925 -44.03 -5.03 -20.55
N PHE A 926 -45.07 -5.88 -20.56
CA PHE A 926 -45.48 -6.63 -21.75
C PHE A 926 -46.52 -5.86 -22.55
N GLU A 927 -46.18 -5.47 -23.78
CA GLU A 927 -47.03 -4.62 -24.63
C GLU A 927 -47.99 -5.43 -25.51
N GLY A 928 -47.71 -6.71 -25.76
CA GLY A 928 -48.54 -7.61 -26.54
C GLY A 928 -47.75 -8.64 -27.37
N TRP A 929 -48.50 -9.59 -27.91
CA TRP A 929 -48.05 -10.50 -28.96
C TRP A 929 -48.29 -9.86 -30.33
N TYR A 930 -47.40 -10.10 -31.29
CA TYR A 930 -47.46 -9.57 -32.65
C TYR A 930 -47.18 -10.67 -33.67
N SER A 931 -47.75 -10.60 -34.88
CA SER A 931 -47.55 -11.62 -35.92
C SER A 931 -46.22 -11.52 -36.69
N GLU A 932 -45.43 -10.48 -36.44
CA GLU A 932 -44.13 -10.26 -37.10
C GLU A 932 -43.15 -9.50 -36.19
N PRO A 933 -41.83 -9.61 -36.41
CA PRO A 933 -40.81 -8.99 -35.54
C PRO A 933 -40.87 -7.46 -35.53
N GLU A 934 -41.45 -6.85 -36.57
CA GLU A 934 -41.58 -5.40 -36.72
C GLU A 934 -42.67 -4.79 -35.81
N PHE A 935 -43.40 -5.64 -35.07
CA PHE A 935 -44.43 -5.26 -34.09
C PHE A 935 -45.52 -4.32 -34.64
N THR A 936 -46.00 -4.54 -35.87
CA THR A 936 -47.01 -3.68 -36.50
C THR A 936 -48.44 -4.18 -36.32
N ASN A 937 -48.66 -5.49 -36.28
CA ASN A 937 -49.96 -6.13 -36.12
C ASN A 937 -50.03 -6.89 -34.80
N LYS A 938 -50.74 -6.33 -33.81
CA LYS A 938 -50.95 -6.95 -32.50
C LYS A 938 -51.99 -8.07 -32.60
N VAL A 939 -51.72 -9.20 -31.96
CA VAL A 939 -52.57 -10.40 -31.93
C VAL A 939 -53.02 -10.65 -30.49
N GLU A 940 -54.33 -10.71 -30.26
CA GLU A 940 -54.93 -10.90 -28.92
C GLU A 940 -55.60 -12.28 -28.77
N SER A 941 -56.09 -12.86 -29.87
CA SER A 941 -56.63 -14.22 -29.92
C SER A 941 -56.49 -14.87 -31.31
N LEU A 942 -56.58 -16.20 -31.36
CA LEU A 942 -56.88 -16.99 -32.56
C LEU A 942 -58.34 -17.41 -32.54
N ALA A 943 -59.11 -16.99 -33.55
CA ALA A 943 -60.52 -17.33 -33.67
C ALA A 943 -60.72 -18.84 -33.94
N SER A 944 -61.82 -19.40 -33.44
CA SER A 944 -62.19 -20.80 -33.69
C SER A 944 -62.35 -21.08 -35.21
N GLY A 945 -61.79 -22.20 -35.67
CA GLY A 945 -61.72 -22.54 -37.10
C GLY A 945 -60.50 -21.97 -37.85
N SER A 946 -59.51 -21.39 -37.14
CA SER A 946 -58.21 -21.03 -37.71
C SER A 946 -57.44 -22.28 -38.21
N THR A 947 -56.50 -22.09 -39.13
CA THR A 947 -55.72 -23.18 -39.74
C THR A 947 -54.32 -22.73 -40.13
N GLY A 948 -53.33 -23.60 -39.91
CA GLY A 948 -51.91 -23.37 -40.25
C GLY A 948 -51.08 -22.95 -39.04
N ASP A 949 -49.78 -23.19 -39.10
CA ASP A 949 -48.85 -22.83 -38.03
C ASP A 949 -48.76 -21.30 -37.87
N VAL A 950 -48.59 -20.83 -36.62
CA VAL A 950 -48.57 -19.40 -36.28
C VAL A 950 -47.30 -19.08 -35.47
N THR A 951 -46.59 -18.02 -35.84
CA THR A 951 -45.47 -17.49 -35.04
C THR A 951 -45.86 -16.15 -34.41
N LEU A 952 -45.61 -15.98 -33.12
CA LEU A 952 -45.94 -14.78 -32.35
C LEU A 952 -44.71 -14.20 -31.64
N TYR A 953 -44.50 -12.90 -31.77
CA TYR A 953 -43.37 -12.16 -31.24
C TYR A 953 -43.79 -11.34 -30.02
N ALA A 954 -43.09 -11.51 -28.90
CA ALA A 954 -43.37 -10.75 -27.67
C ALA A 954 -42.72 -9.36 -27.73
N LYS A 955 -43.53 -8.30 -27.56
CA LYS A 955 -43.03 -6.93 -27.41
C LYS A 955 -42.97 -6.53 -25.93
N TYR A 956 -41.86 -5.91 -25.56
CA TYR A 956 -41.59 -5.40 -24.23
C TYR A 956 -41.19 -3.93 -24.26
N SER A 957 -41.50 -3.21 -23.18
CA SER A 957 -40.91 -1.90 -22.86
C SER A 957 -40.25 -2.00 -21.49
N PRO A 958 -39.03 -1.47 -21.26
CA PRO A 958 -38.42 -1.48 -19.92
C PRO A 958 -39.29 -0.71 -18.93
N ILE A 959 -39.36 -1.20 -17.68
CA ILE A 959 -40.06 -0.51 -16.60
C ILE A 959 -39.17 0.61 -16.06
N GLU A 960 -39.75 1.80 -15.93
CA GLU A 960 -39.12 2.94 -15.26
C GLU A 960 -39.35 2.83 -13.74
N TYR A 961 -38.26 2.86 -12.99
CA TYR A 961 -38.19 2.85 -11.53
C TYR A 961 -37.74 4.23 -11.04
N SER A 962 -38.34 4.70 -9.96
CA SER A 962 -38.05 6.02 -9.38
C SER A 962 -36.89 5.99 -8.38
N ILE A 963 -36.14 7.09 -8.31
CA ILE A 963 -35.12 7.33 -7.29
C ILE A 963 -35.55 8.55 -6.46
N THR A 964 -35.93 8.31 -5.20
CA THR A 964 -36.40 9.36 -4.28
C THR A 964 -35.27 9.78 -3.34
N TYR A 965 -34.92 11.07 -3.34
CA TYR A 965 -33.86 11.60 -2.48
C TYR A 965 -34.42 12.37 -1.27
N GLU A 966 -34.27 11.80 -0.08
CA GLU A 966 -34.54 12.47 1.19
C GLU A 966 -33.28 13.25 1.60
N SER A 967 -33.08 14.41 0.95
CA SER A 967 -31.83 15.16 0.96
C SER A 967 -31.55 15.95 2.26
N ASN A 968 -32.41 15.86 3.27
CA ASN A 968 -32.32 16.58 4.56
C ASN A 968 -31.98 18.08 4.42
N ALA A 969 -32.66 18.74 3.47
CA ALA A 969 -32.53 20.14 3.05
C ALA A 969 -31.22 20.53 2.32
N GLY A 970 -30.43 19.56 1.86
CA GLY A 970 -29.35 19.80 0.89
C GLY A 970 -29.80 19.68 -0.57
N THR A 971 -28.93 20.04 -1.51
CA THR A 971 -29.19 20.03 -2.96
C THR A 971 -28.24 19.10 -3.71
N HIS A 972 -28.75 18.41 -4.74
CA HIS A 972 -28.01 17.47 -5.59
C HIS A 972 -28.45 17.60 -7.06
N THR A 973 -27.73 16.94 -7.97
CA THR A 973 -28.03 16.88 -9.41
C THR A 973 -28.07 15.44 -9.95
N ASN A 974 -28.36 14.47 -9.08
CA ASN A 974 -28.49 13.06 -9.46
C ASN A 974 -29.79 12.78 -10.22
N GLU A 975 -29.78 11.73 -11.04
CA GLU A 975 -30.94 11.25 -11.81
C GLU A 975 -32.10 10.82 -10.90
N GLU A 976 -33.35 11.11 -11.29
CA GLU A 976 -34.58 10.85 -10.52
C GLU A 976 -35.29 9.54 -10.93
N SER A 977 -34.85 8.86 -12.00
CA SER A 977 -35.38 7.56 -12.42
C SER A 977 -34.34 6.73 -13.16
N TYR A 978 -34.59 5.42 -13.28
CA TYR A 978 -33.75 4.47 -14.03
C TYR A 978 -34.57 3.30 -14.56
N THR A 979 -33.97 2.47 -15.41
CA THR A 979 -34.57 1.24 -15.95
C THR A 979 -33.59 0.08 -15.84
N ILE A 980 -34.05 -1.15 -16.09
CA ILE A 980 -33.17 -2.33 -16.19
C ILE A 980 -32.12 -2.21 -17.33
N GLU A 981 -32.37 -1.36 -18.34
CA GLU A 981 -31.42 -1.08 -19.44
C GLU A 981 -30.47 0.09 -19.13
N SER A 982 -30.63 0.78 -18.00
CA SER A 982 -29.73 1.86 -17.59
C SER A 982 -28.34 1.31 -17.25
N SER A 983 -27.30 1.99 -17.75
CA SER A 983 -25.93 1.82 -17.26
C SER A 983 -25.85 2.14 -15.76
N GLU A 984 -24.77 1.71 -15.11
CA GLU A 984 -24.52 2.01 -13.70
C GLU A 984 -24.67 3.52 -13.38
N ILE A 985 -25.45 3.84 -12.35
CA ILE A 985 -25.70 5.21 -11.89
C ILE A 985 -24.90 5.43 -10.61
N THR A 986 -23.82 6.19 -10.69
CA THR A 986 -23.03 6.65 -9.52
C THR A 986 -23.59 7.96 -8.97
N PHE A 987 -23.72 8.09 -7.66
CA PHE A 987 -24.31 9.29 -7.06
C PHE A 987 -23.29 10.39 -6.76
N THR A 988 -23.59 11.61 -7.22
CA THR A 988 -22.86 12.82 -6.81
C THR A 988 -23.27 13.25 -5.39
N SER A 989 -22.33 13.91 -4.71
CA SER A 989 -22.50 14.39 -3.33
C SER A 989 -23.57 15.47 -3.22
N ALA A 990 -24.44 15.38 -2.21
CA ALA A 990 -25.35 16.46 -1.89
C ALA A 990 -24.62 17.61 -1.17
N THR A 991 -25.11 18.83 -1.35
CA THR A 991 -24.52 20.05 -0.79
C THR A 991 -25.42 20.68 0.27
N LYS A 992 -24.86 20.96 1.45
CA LYS A 992 -25.56 21.60 2.57
C LYS A 992 -24.61 22.55 3.31
N LEU A 993 -25.00 23.83 3.41
CA LEU A 993 -24.14 24.86 3.99
C LEU A 993 -23.80 24.55 5.45
N GLY A 994 -22.51 24.50 5.78
CA GLY A 994 -22.01 24.23 7.14
C GLY A 994 -21.86 22.75 7.50
N TYR A 995 -22.07 21.83 6.55
CA TYR A 995 -21.99 20.39 6.77
C TYR A 995 -21.13 19.68 5.72
N SER A 996 -20.40 18.66 6.15
CA SER A 996 -19.79 17.64 5.29
C SER A 996 -20.87 16.64 4.84
N PHE A 997 -20.74 16.10 3.64
CA PHE A 997 -21.63 15.06 3.12
C PHE A 997 -20.96 13.69 3.26
N GLU A 998 -21.57 12.80 4.04
CA GLU A 998 -20.99 11.49 4.38
C GLU A 998 -21.37 10.39 3.37
N GLY A 999 -22.50 10.57 2.67
CA GLY A 999 -23.01 9.61 1.70
C GLY A 999 -24.52 9.59 1.58
N TRP A 1000 -24.98 8.85 0.56
CA TRP A 1000 -26.35 8.39 0.43
C TRP A 1000 -26.50 7.03 1.11
N TYR A 1001 -27.67 6.78 1.71
CA TYR A 1001 -27.97 5.56 2.45
C TYR A 1001 -29.36 5.05 2.07
N SER A 1002 -29.61 3.74 2.12
CA SER A 1002 -30.93 3.16 1.76
C SER A 1002 -32.01 3.35 2.81
N GLU A 1003 -31.67 3.78 4.03
CA GLU A 1003 -32.62 3.96 5.12
C GLU A 1003 -32.28 5.16 6.05
N PRO A 1004 -33.27 5.75 6.76
CA PRO A 1004 -33.07 6.90 7.64
C PRO A 1004 -32.06 6.70 8.78
N GLU A 1005 -31.81 5.45 9.16
CA GLU A 1005 -30.88 5.05 10.22
C GLU A 1005 -29.40 5.11 9.79
N PHE A 1006 -29.14 5.30 8.49
CA PHE A 1006 -27.81 5.43 7.90
C PHE A 1006 -26.84 4.26 8.18
N THR A 1007 -27.33 3.02 8.07
CA THR A 1007 -26.54 1.80 8.29
C THR A 1007 -25.89 1.25 7.02
N ASN A 1008 -26.59 1.30 5.88
CA ASN A 1008 -26.14 0.78 4.59
C ASN A 1008 -25.90 1.96 3.63
N LYS A 1009 -24.63 2.24 3.33
CA LYS A 1009 -24.23 3.29 2.39
C LYS A 1009 -24.44 2.80 0.95
N VAL A 1010 -24.96 3.67 0.08
CA VAL A 1010 -25.22 3.38 -1.34
C VAL A 1010 -24.37 4.33 -2.19
N GLU A 1011 -23.49 3.78 -3.00
CA GLU A 1011 -22.55 4.56 -3.84
C GLU A 1011 -22.98 4.57 -5.32
N SER A 1012 -23.58 3.47 -5.81
CA SER A 1012 -24.19 3.38 -7.13
C SER A 1012 -25.43 2.47 -7.14
N ILE A 1013 -26.23 2.58 -8.21
CA ILE A 1013 -27.17 1.53 -8.65
C ILE A 1013 -26.51 0.80 -9.81
N ALA A 1014 -26.26 -0.50 -9.65
CA ALA A 1014 -25.60 -1.33 -10.65
C ALA A 1014 -26.48 -1.54 -11.89
N SER A 1015 -25.83 -1.71 -13.06
CA SER A 1015 -26.51 -2.05 -14.32
C SER A 1015 -27.39 -3.30 -14.17
N GLY A 1016 -28.63 -3.25 -14.67
CA GLY A 1016 -29.59 -4.35 -14.54
C GLY A 1016 -30.38 -4.42 -13.22
N SER A 1017 -30.23 -3.44 -12.33
CA SER A 1017 -31.04 -3.32 -11.10
C SER A 1017 -32.54 -3.10 -11.42
N ILE A 1018 -33.40 -3.42 -10.45
CA ILE A 1018 -34.85 -3.24 -10.54
C ILE A 1018 -35.46 -2.75 -9.22
N GLY A 1019 -36.54 -1.97 -9.31
CA GLY A 1019 -37.34 -1.51 -8.17
C GLY A 1019 -37.09 -0.04 -7.79
N ASP A 1020 -38.10 0.61 -7.22
CA ASP A 1020 -37.97 1.97 -6.71
C ASP A 1020 -36.94 2.03 -5.57
N VAL A 1021 -36.11 3.08 -5.54
CA VAL A 1021 -35.05 3.27 -4.54
C VAL A 1021 -35.29 4.60 -3.79
N THR A 1022 -35.17 4.58 -2.47
CA THR A 1022 -35.15 5.79 -1.64
C THR A 1022 -33.78 5.96 -1.00
N LEU A 1023 -33.21 7.16 -1.11
CA LEU A 1023 -31.87 7.49 -0.65
C LEU A 1023 -31.87 8.66 0.32
N TYR A 1024 -31.26 8.46 1.48
CA TYR A 1024 -31.19 9.42 2.57
C TYR A 1024 -29.81 10.06 2.63
N ALA A 1025 -29.76 11.40 2.58
CA ALA A 1025 -28.49 12.12 2.68
C ALA A 1025 -28.04 12.25 4.14
N LYS A 1026 -26.86 11.72 4.47
CA LYS A 1026 -26.20 11.89 5.77
C LYS A 1026 -25.22 13.06 5.72
N TYR A 1027 -25.21 13.85 6.79
CA TYR A 1027 -24.35 15.01 6.95
C TYR A 1027 -23.75 15.07 8.35
N SER A 1028 -22.50 15.51 8.45
CA SER A 1028 -21.85 15.88 9.71
C SER A 1028 -21.61 17.39 9.74
N PRO A 1029 -21.83 18.10 10.86
CA PRO A 1029 -21.46 19.52 10.95
C PRO A 1029 -19.96 19.70 10.69
N ILE A 1030 -19.58 20.71 9.91
CA ILE A 1030 -18.16 21.05 9.74
C ILE A 1030 -17.68 21.74 11.01
N GLU A 1031 -16.58 21.26 11.56
CA GLU A 1031 -15.84 21.91 12.64
C GLU A 1031 -14.92 22.99 12.06
N TYR A 1032 -15.03 24.19 12.62
CA TYR A 1032 -14.22 25.36 12.30
C TYR A 1032 -13.32 25.68 13.49
N SER A 1033 -12.06 25.99 13.22
CA SER A 1033 -11.08 26.34 14.24
C SER A 1033 -11.23 27.78 14.72
N ILE A 1034 -10.92 28.00 16.00
CA ILE A 1034 -10.77 29.31 16.60
C ILE A 1034 -9.30 29.47 16.98
N THR A 1035 -8.54 30.11 16.11
CA THR A 1035 -7.11 30.35 16.32
C THR A 1035 -6.91 31.58 17.21
N TYR A 1036 -6.39 31.40 18.41
CA TYR A 1036 -5.96 32.49 19.28
C TYR A 1036 -4.47 32.77 19.03
N GLU A 1037 -4.13 34.00 18.66
CA GLU A 1037 -2.76 34.33 18.29
C GLU A 1037 -1.77 34.16 19.45
N SER A 1038 -0.55 33.73 19.14
CA SER A 1038 0.51 33.28 20.06
C SER A 1038 0.86 34.23 21.22
N ASN A 1039 0.52 35.51 21.11
CA ASN A 1039 0.74 36.54 22.14
C ASN A 1039 -0.44 36.70 23.12
N ALA A 1040 -1.48 35.87 23.02
CA ALA A 1040 -2.77 36.06 23.67
C ALA A 1040 -2.82 35.80 25.18
N GLY A 1041 -1.76 35.26 25.80
CA GLY A 1041 -1.80 34.83 27.20
C GLY A 1041 -2.69 33.60 27.39
N THR A 1042 -3.04 33.28 28.63
CA THR A 1042 -3.87 32.10 28.95
C THR A 1042 -5.36 32.45 29.00
N HIS A 1043 -6.22 31.60 28.43
CA HIS A 1043 -7.68 31.75 28.43
C HIS A 1043 -8.38 30.39 28.58
N ALA A 1044 -9.71 30.41 28.73
CA ALA A 1044 -10.56 29.22 28.82
C ALA A 1044 -11.70 29.24 27.78
N ASN A 1045 -11.43 29.82 26.61
CA ASN A 1045 -12.34 29.81 25.47
C ASN A 1045 -12.22 28.50 24.67
N GLU A 1046 -13.32 28.09 24.04
CA GLU A 1046 -13.35 26.97 23.09
C GLU A 1046 -12.38 27.20 21.91
N GLU A 1047 -11.72 26.14 21.45
CA GLU A 1047 -10.75 26.20 20.33
C GLU A 1047 -11.38 25.84 18.98
N SER A 1048 -12.65 25.41 18.96
CA SER A 1048 -13.41 25.09 17.76
C SER A 1048 -14.91 25.39 17.93
N TYR A 1049 -15.64 25.42 16.82
CA TYR A 1049 -17.10 25.49 16.81
C TYR A 1049 -17.69 24.91 15.51
N THR A 1050 -18.97 24.55 15.52
CA THR A 1050 -19.70 24.12 14.31
C THR A 1050 -20.84 25.08 14.02
N ILE A 1051 -21.49 24.95 12.86
CA ILE A 1051 -22.72 25.69 12.55
C ILE A 1051 -23.86 25.42 13.57
N GLU A 1052 -23.84 24.26 14.24
CA GLU A 1052 -24.82 23.87 15.27
C GLU A 1052 -24.46 24.36 16.68
N SER A 1053 -23.26 24.91 16.89
CA SER A 1053 -22.84 25.44 18.19
C SER A 1053 -23.78 26.55 18.67
N SER A 1054 -24.12 26.52 19.96
CA SER A 1054 -24.70 27.67 20.66
C SER A 1054 -23.73 28.84 20.69
N GLU A 1055 -24.22 30.07 20.90
CA GLU A 1055 -23.37 31.26 20.97
C GLU A 1055 -22.22 31.12 21.99
N ILE A 1056 -20.98 31.21 21.51
CA ILE A 1056 -19.77 31.10 22.32
C ILE A 1056 -19.39 32.49 22.81
N THR A 1057 -19.47 32.74 24.12
CA THR A 1057 -19.04 34.02 24.72
C THR A 1057 -17.56 33.96 25.08
N LEU A 1058 -16.76 34.90 24.58
CA LEU A 1058 -15.32 34.92 24.81
C LEU A 1058 -14.99 35.47 26.21
N THR A 1059 -14.39 34.62 27.03
CA THR A 1059 -13.80 34.94 28.33
C THR A 1059 -12.50 35.72 28.19
N SER A 1060 -12.16 36.52 29.20
CA SER A 1060 -10.92 37.32 29.23
C SER A 1060 -9.67 36.45 29.31
N ALA A 1061 -8.64 36.80 28.54
CA ALA A 1061 -7.31 36.21 28.70
C ALA A 1061 -6.52 36.86 29.85
N THR A 1062 -5.53 36.13 30.39
CA THR A 1062 -4.62 36.60 31.44
C THR A 1062 -3.17 36.54 30.99
N LYS A 1063 -2.42 37.63 31.23
CA LYS A 1063 -0.99 37.76 30.93
C LYS A 1063 -0.32 38.49 32.08
N LEU A 1064 0.68 37.87 32.71
CA LEU A 1064 1.34 38.42 33.90
C LEU A 1064 1.93 39.81 33.60
N GLY A 1065 1.54 40.82 34.36
CA GLY A 1065 2.00 42.20 34.18
C GLY A 1065 1.20 43.04 33.19
N TYR A 1066 0.05 42.57 32.70
CA TYR A 1066 -0.79 43.29 31.74
C TYR A 1066 -2.28 43.20 32.06
N THR A 1067 -2.99 44.31 31.83
CA THR A 1067 -4.46 44.38 31.80
C THR A 1067 -4.98 43.93 30.42
N PHE A 1068 -6.00 43.07 30.40
CA PHE A 1068 -6.65 42.59 29.17
C PHE A 1068 -7.75 43.57 28.71
N GLU A 1069 -7.64 44.05 27.48
CA GLU A 1069 -8.57 45.04 26.88
C GLU A 1069 -9.69 44.39 26.06
N GLY A 1070 -9.50 43.16 25.58
CA GLY A 1070 -10.49 42.43 24.76
C GLY A 1070 -9.89 41.59 23.62
N TRP A 1071 -10.77 40.79 23.00
CA TRP A 1071 -10.50 40.06 21.76
C TRP A 1071 -10.88 40.90 20.54
N TYR A 1072 -10.13 40.73 19.45
CA TYR A 1072 -10.33 41.44 18.19
C TYR A 1072 -10.17 40.46 17.01
N SER A 1073 -10.84 40.69 15.88
CA SER A 1073 -10.70 39.86 14.66
C SER A 1073 -9.58 40.32 13.72
N ASP A 1074 -8.77 41.31 14.14
CA ASP A 1074 -7.68 41.89 13.35
C ASP A 1074 -6.49 42.29 14.22
N SER A 1075 -5.29 42.19 13.65
CA SER A 1075 -3.99 42.54 14.27
C SER A 1075 -3.89 44.01 14.70
N GLU A 1076 -4.66 44.89 14.06
CA GLU A 1076 -4.66 46.34 14.34
C GLU A 1076 -5.59 46.71 15.51
N PHE A 1077 -6.27 45.70 16.10
CA PHE A 1077 -7.21 45.82 17.20
C PHE A 1077 -8.34 46.83 16.96
N THR A 1078 -8.92 46.81 15.75
CA THR A 1078 -9.99 47.73 15.33
C THR A 1078 -11.39 47.14 15.49
N ASN A 1079 -11.59 45.85 15.25
CA ASN A 1079 -12.88 45.17 15.31
C ASN A 1079 -12.95 44.26 16.54
N LYS A 1080 -13.54 44.77 17.63
CA LYS A 1080 -13.65 44.03 18.90
C LYS A 1080 -14.70 42.92 18.82
N VAL A 1081 -14.33 41.71 19.22
CA VAL A 1081 -15.19 40.52 19.26
C VAL A 1081 -15.51 40.17 20.71
N ALA A 1082 -16.77 39.84 21.00
CA ALA A 1082 -17.25 39.46 22.33
C ALA A 1082 -17.86 38.05 22.37
N SER A 1083 -18.45 37.60 21.26
CA SER A 1083 -18.98 36.26 21.08
C SER A 1083 -18.89 35.83 19.61
N ILE A 1084 -18.92 34.52 19.37
CA ILE A 1084 -19.19 33.90 18.07
C ILE A 1084 -20.66 33.48 18.09
N THR A 1085 -21.46 34.05 17.19
CA THR A 1085 -22.92 33.82 17.14
C THR A 1085 -23.26 32.42 16.61
N SER A 1086 -24.34 31.82 17.11
CA SER A 1086 -24.83 30.54 16.59
C SER A 1086 -25.17 30.62 15.10
N GLY A 1087 -24.86 29.57 14.33
CA GLY A 1087 -24.99 29.56 12.87
C GLY A 1087 -23.84 30.24 12.10
N SER A 1088 -22.75 30.62 12.76
CA SER A 1088 -21.53 31.11 12.09
C SER A 1088 -20.83 29.98 11.33
N THR A 1089 -19.97 30.32 10.37
CA THR A 1089 -19.19 29.36 9.56
C THR A 1089 -17.82 29.92 9.18
N GLY A 1090 -16.82 29.05 9.06
CA GLY A 1090 -15.45 29.39 8.67
C GLY A 1090 -14.52 29.60 9.86
N ASP A 1091 -13.22 29.33 9.68
CA ASP A 1091 -12.20 29.51 10.71
C ASP A 1091 -12.12 30.98 11.15
N VAL A 1092 -11.85 31.20 12.44
CA VAL A 1092 -11.78 32.54 13.03
C VAL A 1092 -10.44 32.72 13.73
N THR A 1093 -9.69 33.78 13.37
CA THR A 1093 -8.49 34.19 14.11
C THR A 1093 -8.81 35.34 15.06
N LEU A 1094 -8.41 35.21 16.33
CA LEU A 1094 -8.65 36.19 17.39
C LEU A 1094 -7.36 36.69 18.04
N TYR A 1095 -7.27 38.01 18.17
CA TYR A 1095 -6.12 38.74 18.68
C TYR A 1095 -6.48 39.33 20.04
N ALA A 1096 -5.77 38.94 21.11
CA ALA A 1096 -5.93 39.56 22.42
C ALA A 1096 -5.17 40.89 22.49
N LYS A 1097 -5.81 41.93 23.01
CA LYS A 1097 -5.17 43.21 23.29
C LYS A 1097 -4.82 43.33 24.78
N PHE A 1098 -3.58 43.73 25.06
CA PHE A 1098 -3.05 43.91 26.40
C PHE A 1098 -2.43 45.30 26.58
N THR A 1099 -2.58 45.86 27.78
CA THR A 1099 -1.93 47.11 28.22
C THR A 1099 -1.03 46.79 29.42
N PRO A 1100 0.27 47.15 29.43
CA PRO A 1100 1.15 46.89 30.57
C PRO A 1100 0.63 47.55 31.86
N GLU A 1101 0.67 46.81 32.97
CA GLU A 1101 0.37 47.36 34.30
C GLU A 1101 1.50 48.27 34.79
N SER A 1102 1.13 49.36 35.45
CA SER A 1102 2.06 50.30 36.08
C SER A 1102 2.14 50.04 37.58
N TYR A 1103 3.36 49.81 38.07
CA TYR A 1103 3.69 49.60 39.47
C TYR A 1103 4.40 50.83 40.04
N THR A 1104 4.16 51.12 41.32
CA THR A 1104 4.76 52.28 42.01
C THR A 1104 6.02 51.89 42.76
N ILE A 1105 7.01 52.79 42.77
CA ILE A 1105 8.22 52.69 43.58
C ILE A 1105 8.14 53.76 44.69
N THR A 1106 8.10 53.32 45.94
CA THR A 1106 7.97 54.21 47.11
C THR A 1106 9.33 54.32 47.81
N TYR A 1107 9.91 55.52 47.85
CA TYR A 1107 11.18 55.77 48.54
C TYR A 1107 10.93 56.35 49.93
N ASN A 1108 11.41 55.65 50.96
CA ASN A 1108 11.51 56.15 52.32
C ASN A 1108 12.94 56.64 52.57
N THR A 1109 13.14 57.95 52.42
CA THR A 1109 14.48 58.55 52.38
C THR A 1109 15.00 59.04 53.73
N ASP A 1110 14.26 58.82 54.83
CA ASP A 1110 14.58 59.35 56.17
C ASP A 1110 14.95 60.86 56.16
N GLY A 1111 14.24 61.65 55.34
CA GLY A 1111 14.46 63.09 55.19
C GLY A 1111 15.62 63.50 54.27
N GLY A 1112 16.14 62.59 53.45
CA GLY A 1112 17.00 62.90 52.30
C GLY A 1112 16.24 63.09 50.98
N GLU A 1113 16.93 63.60 49.97
CA GLU A 1113 16.42 63.85 48.61
C GLU A 1113 16.92 62.79 47.61
N HIS A 1114 16.13 62.45 46.59
CA HIS A 1114 16.50 61.51 45.51
C HIS A 1114 15.97 61.95 44.14
N SER A 1115 16.44 61.32 43.06
CA SER A 1115 16.03 61.60 41.67
C SER A 1115 15.64 60.34 40.87
N ASN A 1116 15.39 59.23 41.55
CA ASN A 1116 14.99 57.95 40.93
C ASN A 1116 13.54 57.97 40.40
N LEU A 1117 13.22 57.07 39.46
CA LEU A 1117 11.87 56.90 38.92
C LEU A 1117 10.89 56.42 40.01
N GLU A 1118 9.66 56.96 39.99
CA GLU A 1118 8.58 56.67 40.95
C GLU A 1118 7.61 55.57 40.48
N SER A 1119 7.73 55.10 39.24
CA SER A 1119 6.93 54.00 38.70
C SER A 1119 7.64 53.26 37.58
N TYR A 1120 7.17 52.04 37.29
CA TYR A 1120 7.68 51.18 36.23
C TYR A 1120 6.61 50.20 35.75
N THR A 1121 6.86 49.56 34.61
CA THR A 1121 6.05 48.47 34.05
C THR A 1121 6.91 47.22 33.87
N ILE A 1122 6.30 46.06 33.62
CA ILE A 1122 7.04 44.82 33.31
C ILE A 1122 7.97 44.96 32.08
N GLU A 1123 7.61 45.83 31.13
CA GLU A 1123 8.38 46.16 29.92
C GLU A 1123 9.52 47.17 30.14
N SER A 1124 9.63 47.75 31.35
CA SER A 1124 10.65 48.77 31.62
C SER A 1124 12.07 48.19 31.53
N SER A 1125 12.96 48.89 30.83
CA SER A 1125 14.40 48.62 30.87
C SER A 1125 14.92 48.72 32.31
N GLU A 1126 15.96 47.94 32.65
CA GLU A 1126 16.56 47.92 33.99
C GLU A 1126 16.76 49.33 34.58
N ILE A 1127 16.19 49.54 35.77
CA ILE A 1127 16.22 50.82 36.47
C ILE A 1127 17.34 50.76 37.52
N THR A 1128 18.50 51.36 37.21
CA THR A 1128 19.57 51.55 38.19
C THR A 1128 19.20 52.64 39.19
N LEU A 1129 19.38 52.37 40.49
CA LEU A 1129 19.07 53.33 41.54
C LEU A 1129 20.24 54.28 41.80
N SER A 1130 20.00 55.58 41.64
CA SER A 1130 20.92 56.66 42.02
C SER A 1130 20.91 56.87 43.54
N GLU A 1131 22.04 57.33 44.08
CA GLU A 1131 22.22 57.62 45.51
C GLU A 1131 21.26 58.71 46.02
N ALA A 1132 20.82 58.59 47.28
CA ALA A 1132 20.08 59.65 47.97
C ALA A 1132 21.03 60.61 48.69
N THR A 1133 20.63 61.88 48.82
CA THR A 1133 21.46 62.92 49.47
C THR A 1133 20.82 63.40 50.77
N LYS A 1134 21.60 63.38 51.87
CA LYS A 1134 21.19 63.88 53.19
C LYS A 1134 22.34 64.66 53.82
N LEU A 1135 22.11 65.93 54.16
CA LEU A 1135 23.19 66.84 54.59
C LEU A 1135 23.89 66.33 55.86
N GLY A 1136 25.21 66.17 55.76
CA GLY A 1136 26.05 65.69 56.86
C GLY A 1136 26.05 64.18 57.09
N TYR A 1137 25.47 63.42 56.16
CA TYR A 1137 25.50 61.96 56.14
C TYR A 1137 26.13 61.44 54.84
N THR A 1138 26.79 60.29 54.91
CA THR A 1138 27.15 59.46 53.77
C THR A 1138 26.00 58.49 53.49
N PHE A 1139 25.61 58.35 52.21
CA PHE A 1139 24.66 57.34 51.76
C PHE A 1139 25.35 55.97 51.67
N GLU A 1140 24.73 54.93 52.22
CA GLU A 1140 25.30 53.58 52.29
C GLU A 1140 24.53 52.54 51.46
N GLY A 1141 23.41 52.92 50.82
CA GLY A 1141 22.63 52.05 49.93
C GLY A 1141 21.10 52.18 50.06
N TRP A 1142 20.38 51.65 49.07
CA TRP A 1142 18.93 51.42 49.14
C TRP A 1142 18.67 49.99 49.59
N TYR A 1143 17.62 49.78 50.40
CA TYR A 1143 17.26 48.48 50.95
C TYR A 1143 15.77 48.21 50.77
N SER A 1144 15.36 46.94 50.56
CA SER A 1144 13.93 46.59 50.45
C SER A 1144 13.20 46.53 51.79
N ASP A 1145 13.93 46.60 52.91
CA ASP A 1145 13.43 46.46 54.27
C ASP A 1145 13.94 47.59 55.18
N SER A 1146 13.13 47.95 56.18
CA SER A 1146 13.41 48.99 57.18
C SER A 1146 14.57 48.63 58.13
N GLU A 1147 14.91 47.36 58.21
CA GLU A 1147 15.99 46.79 59.01
C GLU A 1147 17.35 46.83 58.28
N PHE A 1148 17.35 47.26 57.02
CA PHE A 1148 18.52 47.42 56.15
C PHE A 1148 19.34 46.13 55.96
N THR A 1149 18.66 45.00 55.75
CA THR A 1149 19.25 43.68 55.58
C THR A 1149 19.43 43.25 54.13
N THR A 1150 18.55 43.69 53.22
CA THR A 1150 18.57 43.31 51.79
C THR A 1150 18.77 44.55 50.92
N GLU A 1151 19.99 44.70 50.38
CA GLU A 1151 20.38 45.84 49.55
C GLU A 1151 19.83 45.70 48.11
N VAL A 1152 19.40 46.80 47.52
CA VAL A 1152 18.82 46.88 46.18
C VAL A 1152 19.57 47.94 45.37
N THR A 1153 20.17 47.55 44.25
CA THR A 1153 20.96 48.44 43.38
C THR A 1153 20.27 48.74 42.05
N SER A 1154 19.41 47.83 41.58
CA SER A 1154 18.54 48.05 40.42
C SER A 1154 17.21 47.31 40.55
N ILE A 1155 16.23 47.72 39.75
CA ILE A 1155 15.00 46.96 39.46
C ILE A 1155 15.17 46.40 38.04
N THR A 1156 15.25 45.08 37.93
CA THR A 1156 15.49 44.39 36.64
C THR A 1156 14.26 44.39 35.74
N THR A 1157 14.48 44.38 34.42
CA THR A 1157 13.42 44.18 33.42
C THR A 1157 12.64 42.89 33.70
N GLY A 1158 11.32 42.92 33.54
CA GLY A 1158 10.43 41.80 33.88
C GLY A 1158 9.95 41.79 35.34
N SER A 1159 10.40 42.72 36.19
CA SER A 1159 9.88 42.85 37.57
C SER A 1159 8.40 43.26 37.59
N THR A 1160 7.67 42.85 38.63
CA THR A 1160 6.23 43.14 38.80
C THR A 1160 5.87 43.48 40.25
N GLY A 1161 4.85 44.31 40.46
CA GLY A 1161 4.33 44.68 41.77
C GLY A 1161 4.96 45.94 42.36
N ASN A 1162 4.30 46.55 43.34
CA ASN A 1162 4.78 47.79 43.95
C ASN A 1162 6.00 47.54 44.84
N VAL A 1163 7.03 48.38 44.72
CA VAL A 1163 8.29 48.26 45.48
C VAL A 1163 8.37 49.39 46.53
N THR A 1164 8.89 49.09 47.71
CA THR A 1164 9.25 50.08 48.74
C THR A 1164 10.74 49.97 49.04
N LEU A 1165 11.45 51.11 49.05
CA LEU A 1165 12.90 51.19 49.24
C LEU A 1165 13.25 52.16 50.36
N PHE A 1166 14.18 51.77 51.23
CA PHE A 1166 14.62 52.52 52.39
C PHE A 1166 16.06 52.99 52.19
N ALA A 1167 16.31 54.29 52.36
CA ALA A 1167 17.66 54.85 52.26
C ALA A 1167 18.42 54.64 53.58
N LYS A 1168 19.63 54.06 53.49
CA LYS A 1168 20.54 53.91 54.63
C LYS A 1168 21.60 54.99 54.62
N TYR A 1169 21.87 55.56 55.80
CA TYR A 1169 22.86 56.61 55.97
C TYR A 1169 23.78 56.32 57.15
N ARG A 1170 25.00 56.86 57.09
CA ARG A 1170 25.95 56.93 58.20
C ARG A 1170 26.38 58.38 58.42
N PRO A 1171 26.33 58.93 59.64
CA PRO A 1171 26.72 60.31 59.89
C PRO A 1171 28.21 60.53 59.57
N VAL A 1172 28.53 61.66 58.90
CA VAL A 1172 29.91 62.04 58.61
C VAL A 1172 30.60 62.49 59.91
N ASN A 1173 31.81 61.99 60.14
CA ASN A 1173 32.65 62.39 61.27
C ASN A 1173 33.57 63.53 60.84
N TYR A 1174 33.30 64.73 61.36
CA TYR A 1174 34.08 65.95 61.15
C TYR A 1174 35.16 66.08 62.21
N SER A 1175 36.37 66.46 61.80
CA SER A 1175 37.49 66.69 62.69
C SER A 1175 37.39 68.04 63.42
N ILE A 1176 37.92 68.09 64.64
CA ILE A 1176 38.17 69.33 65.38
C ILE A 1176 39.67 69.44 65.62
N THR A 1177 40.29 70.44 64.99
CA THR A 1177 41.72 70.73 65.12
C THR A 1177 41.91 71.87 66.11
N TYR A 1178 42.76 71.66 67.13
CA TYR A 1178 43.04 72.67 68.16
C TYR A 1178 44.47 73.18 68.03
N GLU A 1179 44.61 74.44 67.60
CA GLU A 1179 45.87 75.17 67.60
C GLU A 1179 46.06 75.81 68.99
N ALA A 1180 46.43 74.96 69.95
CA ALA A 1180 46.38 75.26 71.39
C ALA A 1180 47.56 76.09 71.93
N ASP A 1181 48.39 76.70 71.09
CA ASP A 1181 49.57 77.52 71.46
C ASP A 1181 50.45 76.89 72.58
N GLY A 1182 50.64 75.57 72.54
CA GLY A 1182 51.41 74.82 73.53
C GLY A 1182 50.75 74.62 74.91
N GLY A 1183 49.46 74.96 75.05
CA GLY A 1183 48.61 74.48 76.15
C GLY A 1183 47.99 73.11 75.87
N ASN A 1184 47.38 72.50 76.87
CA ASN A 1184 46.74 71.18 76.79
C ASN A 1184 45.23 71.29 77.06
N HIS A 1185 44.41 70.39 76.53
CA HIS A 1185 42.95 70.38 76.75
C HIS A 1185 42.37 68.97 76.69
N SER A 1186 41.13 68.81 77.14
CA SER A 1186 40.37 67.54 77.07
C SER A 1186 39.16 67.58 76.12
N ASN A 1187 39.02 68.64 75.32
CA ASN A 1187 38.01 68.72 74.26
C ASN A 1187 38.12 67.57 73.24
N PRO A 1188 37.01 67.06 72.69
CA PRO A 1188 37.01 65.98 71.71
C PRO A 1188 37.62 66.42 70.37
N SER A 1189 38.28 65.48 69.68
CA SER A 1189 38.97 65.70 68.40
C SER A 1189 38.11 65.50 67.15
N SER A 1190 36.84 65.09 67.30
CA SER A 1190 35.87 64.99 66.20
C SER A 1190 34.44 65.07 66.72
N PHE A 1191 33.49 65.30 65.80
CA PHE A 1191 32.06 65.30 66.05
C PHE A 1191 31.28 64.87 64.80
N THR A 1192 30.00 64.56 64.99
CA THR A 1192 29.04 64.23 63.92
C THR A 1192 27.84 65.17 64.03
N VAL A 1193 26.97 65.21 63.01
CA VAL A 1193 25.70 65.95 63.09
C VAL A 1193 24.83 65.49 64.27
N GLU A 1194 24.93 64.20 64.63
CA GLU A 1194 24.20 63.56 65.73
C GLU A 1194 24.83 63.79 67.10
N SER A 1195 25.99 64.44 67.16
CA SER A 1195 26.62 64.79 68.43
C SER A 1195 25.77 65.81 69.19
N SER A 1196 25.58 65.58 70.49
CA SER A 1196 25.08 66.61 71.41
C SER A 1196 26.02 67.82 71.40
N GLU A 1197 25.51 69.00 71.76
CA GLU A 1197 26.33 70.21 71.87
C GLU A 1197 27.62 69.97 72.66
N ILE A 1198 28.76 70.29 72.03
CA ILE A 1198 30.08 70.14 72.62
C ILE A 1198 30.44 71.49 73.26
N ILE A 1199 30.27 71.59 74.57
CA ILE A 1199 30.76 72.72 75.35
C ILE A 1199 32.29 72.61 75.44
N LEU A 1200 33.00 73.64 74.99
CA LEU A 1200 34.46 73.65 74.99
C LEU A 1200 34.97 73.96 76.40
N VAL A 1201 35.79 73.06 76.95
CA VAL A 1201 36.51 73.29 78.21
C VAL A 1201 37.78 74.11 77.98
N ASP A 1202 38.14 74.89 78.99
CA ASP A 1202 39.32 75.75 78.98
C ASP A 1202 40.62 74.97 78.71
N GLY A 1203 41.55 75.59 77.99
CA GLY A 1203 42.91 75.07 77.81
C GLY A 1203 43.81 75.38 79.01
N GLU A 1204 44.60 74.41 79.46
CA GLU A 1204 45.57 74.57 80.55
C GLU A 1204 46.97 74.90 80.02
N LYS A 1205 47.54 76.03 80.45
CA LYS A 1205 48.92 76.44 80.13
C LYS A 1205 49.59 77.05 81.36
N THR A 1206 50.62 76.39 81.89
CA THR A 1206 51.26 76.78 83.16
C THR A 1206 51.83 78.21 83.10
N GLY A 1207 51.40 79.07 84.03
CA GLY A 1207 51.81 80.48 84.11
C GLY A 1207 50.94 81.47 83.34
N TYR A 1208 49.84 81.00 82.72
CA TYR A 1208 48.90 81.82 81.96
C TYR A 1208 47.45 81.56 82.43
N ASN A 1209 46.60 82.58 82.31
CA ASN A 1209 45.14 82.46 82.32
C ASN A 1209 44.67 82.13 80.90
N PHE A 1210 43.62 81.32 80.79
CA PHE A 1210 42.94 81.04 79.51
C PHE A 1210 41.91 82.13 79.22
N ASP A 1211 41.95 82.71 78.02
CA ASP A 1211 41.07 83.82 77.62
C ASP A 1211 39.92 83.37 76.70
N GLY A 1212 39.94 82.14 76.18
CA GLY A 1212 38.91 81.56 75.31
C GLY A 1212 39.44 80.76 74.12
N TRP A 1213 38.56 79.97 73.50
CA TRP A 1213 38.74 79.39 72.17
C TRP A 1213 38.18 80.35 71.10
N TYR A 1214 38.76 80.33 69.90
CA TYR A 1214 38.39 81.22 68.80
C TYR A 1214 38.36 80.46 67.47
N SER A 1215 37.44 80.79 66.56
CA SER A 1215 37.34 80.16 65.23
C SER A 1215 38.28 80.76 64.18
N ASP A 1216 38.99 81.85 64.51
CA ASP A 1216 39.94 82.52 63.63
C ASP A 1216 41.32 82.72 64.28
N VAL A 1217 42.36 82.66 63.45
CA VAL A 1217 43.76 82.82 63.84
C VAL A 1217 44.10 84.20 64.42
N TYR A 1218 43.24 85.21 64.22
CA TYR A 1218 43.40 86.54 64.79
C TYR A 1218 42.74 86.69 66.17
N LEU A 1219 42.11 85.62 66.67
CA LEU A 1219 41.50 85.53 68.00
C LEU A 1219 40.42 86.60 68.22
N THR A 1220 39.53 86.76 67.22
CA THR A 1220 38.49 87.80 67.20
C THR A 1220 37.07 87.27 67.43
N ASN A 1221 36.77 86.05 67.01
CA ASN A 1221 35.46 85.40 67.15
C ASN A 1221 35.54 84.27 68.18
N GLY A 1222 35.12 84.54 69.41
CA GLY A 1222 35.11 83.56 70.49
C GLY A 1222 34.12 82.42 70.23
N VAL A 1223 34.48 81.20 70.63
CA VAL A 1223 33.67 79.99 70.51
C VAL A 1223 33.61 79.33 71.89
N GLU A 1224 32.39 79.19 72.43
CA GLU A 1224 32.14 78.55 73.73
C GLU A 1224 31.62 77.11 73.57
N SER A 1225 30.96 76.81 72.44
CA SER A 1225 30.49 75.47 72.10
C SER A 1225 30.46 75.23 70.58
N ILE A 1226 30.44 73.96 70.19
CA ILE A 1226 30.01 73.51 68.86
C ILE A 1226 28.57 73.00 69.01
N ALA A 1227 27.63 73.70 68.37
CA ALA A 1227 26.21 73.39 68.46
C ALA A 1227 25.86 72.02 67.84
N SER A 1228 24.86 71.33 68.40
CA SER A 1228 24.34 70.09 67.82
C SER A 1228 23.79 70.33 66.41
N GLY A 1229 23.97 69.37 65.50
CA GLY A 1229 23.64 69.52 64.08
C GLY A 1229 24.65 70.34 63.24
N SER A 1230 25.79 70.74 63.81
CA SER A 1230 26.88 71.38 63.04
C SER A 1230 27.46 70.44 61.99
N THR A 1231 28.04 70.99 60.92
CA THR A 1231 28.69 70.24 59.84
C THR A 1231 29.98 70.92 59.37
N GLY A 1232 30.93 70.13 58.85
CA GLY A 1232 32.23 70.59 58.36
C GLY A 1232 33.34 70.49 59.41
N ASP A 1233 34.59 70.31 58.95
CA ASP A 1233 35.77 70.32 59.84
C ASP A 1233 35.94 71.70 60.50
N VAL A 1234 36.28 71.71 61.79
CA VAL A 1234 36.44 72.94 62.58
C VAL A 1234 37.88 73.08 63.05
N THR A 1235 38.46 74.28 62.95
CA THR A 1235 39.74 74.62 63.55
C THR A 1235 39.53 75.70 64.62
N LEU A 1236 40.07 75.46 65.83
CA LEU A 1236 39.94 76.33 66.99
C LEU A 1236 41.31 76.73 67.52
N TYR A 1237 41.46 78.02 67.83
CA TYR A 1237 42.69 78.63 68.30
C TYR A 1237 42.52 79.05 69.75
N SER A 1238 43.47 78.70 70.63
CA SER A 1238 43.43 79.14 72.04
C SER A 1238 44.03 80.53 72.22
N LYS A 1239 43.59 81.25 73.26
CA LYS A 1239 44.21 82.50 73.70
C LYS A 1239 44.60 82.44 75.18
N TYR A 1240 45.74 83.02 75.50
CA TYR A 1240 46.31 83.02 76.85
C TYR A 1240 46.90 84.38 77.23
N SER A 1241 46.65 84.80 78.48
CA SER A 1241 47.25 86.00 79.10
C SER A 1241 48.16 85.62 80.28
N PRO A 1242 49.39 86.16 80.42
CA PRO A 1242 50.29 85.80 81.52
C PRO A 1242 49.71 86.09 82.92
N ILE A 1243 50.03 85.24 83.91
CA ILE A 1243 49.70 85.49 85.31
C ILE A 1243 50.71 86.47 85.92
N GLU A 1244 50.25 87.66 86.31
CA GLU A 1244 51.07 88.65 87.01
C GLU A 1244 51.09 88.41 88.53
N TYR A 1245 52.28 88.41 89.13
CA TYR A 1245 52.49 88.29 90.58
C TYR A 1245 52.98 89.61 91.17
N SER A 1246 52.24 90.17 92.14
CA SER A 1246 52.65 91.36 92.88
C SER A 1246 53.59 91.00 94.05
N ILE A 1247 54.80 91.58 94.06
CA ILE A 1247 55.77 91.41 95.15
C ILE A 1247 55.70 92.62 96.08
N THR A 1248 55.32 92.41 97.34
CA THR A 1248 55.26 93.45 98.36
C THR A 1248 56.48 93.36 99.30
N TYR A 1249 57.25 94.43 99.42
CA TYR A 1249 58.34 94.55 100.39
C TYR A 1249 57.90 95.40 101.60
N GLU A 1250 57.89 94.83 102.81
CA GLU A 1250 57.76 95.59 104.06
C GLU A 1250 59.12 95.73 104.77
N SER A 1251 59.60 96.97 104.91
CA SER A 1251 60.85 97.29 105.63
C SER A 1251 60.57 97.85 107.01
N ASN A 1252 61.15 97.24 108.05
CA ASN A 1252 61.01 97.69 109.43
C ASN A 1252 61.86 98.95 109.75
N ALA A 1253 61.23 99.87 110.49
CA ALA A 1253 61.80 100.96 111.30
C ALA A 1253 62.44 102.20 110.62
N GLY A 1254 61.96 103.38 111.04
CA GLY A 1254 62.87 104.50 111.37
C GLY A 1254 62.85 105.76 110.48
N LEU A 1255 61.88 106.65 110.71
CA LEU A 1255 61.95 108.13 110.66
C LEU A 1255 62.95 108.87 109.71
N HIS A 1256 62.35 109.80 108.93
CA HIS A 1256 62.85 111.10 108.44
C HIS A 1256 63.34 111.30 106.97
N THR A 1257 62.57 112.17 106.29
CA THR A 1257 62.94 113.30 105.39
C THR A 1257 63.44 113.08 103.95
N ASN A 1258 62.54 113.46 103.02
CA ASN A 1258 62.74 114.22 101.78
C ASN A 1258 64.03 114.07 100.95
N ALA A 1259 63.89 113.50 99.75
CA ALA A 1259 63.87 114.30 98.51
C ALA A 1259 62.91 113.64 97.50
#